data_AF-A0A943IZE5-F1
#
_entry.id   AF-A0A943IZE5-F1
#
_cell.length_a   1.000
_cell.length_b   1.000
_cell.length_c   1.000
_cell.angle_alpha   90.00
_cell.angle_beta   90.00
_cell.angle_gamma   90.00
#
_symmetry.space_group_name_H-M   'P 1'
#
loop_
_entity.id
_entity.type
_entity.pdbx_description
1 polymer ?
#
loop_
_entity_poly.entity_id
_entity_poly.type
_entity_poly.pdbx_seq_one_letter_code
_entity_poly.pdbx_strand_id
1 'polypeptide(L)'
;MKVGNCWANIDKKEGSLNSKVNIYFYENDTGANRSVKIRVSSRDGSVSEECTVVHKKKEQVVYRNKRQSALFTKEGCNPETEKGEELEYVVEAGKYTSIISQSDADDKAMRDIEQNGQNWVNEHGRCITILWYNVKKSKSFRKNDCDPDTEEGSLVTMTIEAGQFYSSISQEDADRKAEAELNAKGQDYANSHGTCNTIKWYNDRKSKMFQKTDCEVTEVGSMVEYVVEAGRFSSSVSKEDANQKALEALEAEGPGYANEHGTCETNLWYNVEKSKVFYKNDCEDGFIGAPYTYTVEAGKYTSDVSQEDADQKALDDIEKNGQDQANLNGECVTDPNYFVGKASARVQKNDCDAESQTGSFVDLTEKDLAGYPDAFVSRESQEAANALAQAAMEEQKQDLANKKGTCIDKNQFVGVYSKVFTKDNCDGEGVGSQVTVDQDDVIGGPFTSYESQEAANALAQAAVEQQGQAIANRDGHCTWTGKYSEEFTKNDCNEGQVGSKITVTEQDVVGAPFTSTVSQDDANNKAKAAVKEQGQAIANSKGNCENMTVYTGHYSKRFVPECKACHKGVEMEVTAEMVNGSPVTSTESQDAADAEARRIVEEGGQAYVNKNGNCTPLSTDPVWEGVVPEELRCNEG
;
A
#
# COMPACT_ATOMS: atom_id res chain seq x y z
N MET A 1 -7.10 109.43 30.42
CA MET A 1 -7.60 109.05 29.07
C MET A 1 -8.61 107.93 29.21
N LYS A 2 -9.76 108.02 28.54
CA LYS A 2 -10.78 106.95 28.51
C LYS A 2 -11.16 106.65 27.06
N VAL A 3 -11.24 105.37 26.70
CA VAL A 3 -11.83 104.90 25.44
C VAL A 3 -13.16 104.24 25.78
N GLY A 4 -14.22 104.67 25.11
CA GLY A 4 -15.60 104.27 25.42
C GLY A 4 -16.10 103.04 24.66
N ASN A 5 -15.25 102.12 24.19
CA ASN A 5 -15.73 101.00 23.38
C ASN A 5 -14.86 99.74 23.41
N CYS A 6 -15.48 98.56 23.33
CA CYS A 6 -14.86 97.25 23.62
C CYS A 6 -13.95 96.69 22.52
N TRP A 7 -13.99 97.25 21.30
CA TRP A 7 -13.28 96.74 20.11
C TRP A 7 -12.04 97.57 19.73
N ALA A 8 -11.78 98.65 20.47
CA ALA A 8 -10.60 99.48 20.38
C ALA A 8 -10.01 99.64 21.78
N ASN A 9 -8.73 99.28 21.96
CA ASN A 9 -8.11 99.26 23.28
C ASN A 9 -6.89 100.17 23.33
N ILE A 10 -6.64 100.79 24.49
CA ILE A 10 -5.47 101.66 24.72
C ILE A 10 -4.54 101.02 25.75
N ASP A 11 -3.24 101.14 25.51
CA ASP A 11 -2.20 100.55 26.35
C ASP A 11 -2.02 101.28 27.69
N LYS A 12 -2.37 102.56 27.78
CA LYS A 12 -2.20 103.38 29.00
C LYS A 12 -3.35 104.35 29.20
N LYS A 13 -3.82 104.51 30.45
CA LYS A 13 -4.96 105.37 30.81
C LYS A 13 -4.54 106.71 31.42
N GLU A 14 -3.30 106.85 31.85
CA GLU A 14 -2.75 108.06 32.46
C GLU A 14 -1.33 108.32 31.96
N GLY A 15 -0.89 109.58 32.03
CA GLY A 15 0.45 110.00 31.66
C GLY A 15 0.69 111.47 32.03
N SER A 16 1.95 111.85 32.19
CA SER A 16 2.37 113.25 32.38
C SER A 16 3.32 113.65 31.27
N LEU A 17 3.32 114.94 30.88
CA LEU A 17 4.18 115.49 29.83
C LEU A 17 3.99 114.73 28.49
N ASN A 18 5.06 114.45 27.75
CA ASN A 18 5.04 113.82 26.42
C ASN A 18 4.85 112.29 26.51
N SER A 19 3.67 111.85 26.94
CA SER A 19 3.31 110.43 26.96
C SER A 19 2.75 109.97 25.60
N LYS A 20 3.29 108.89 25.02
CA LYS A 20 2.72 108.20 23.86
C LYS A 20 1.70 107.15 24.28
N VAL A 21 0.58 107.05 23.56
CA VAL A 21 -0.45 106.01 23.72
C VAL A 21 -0.63 105.25 22.41
N ASN A 22 -0.65 103.92 22.47
CA ASN A 22 -0.92 103.03 21.33
C ASN A 22 -2.36 102.52 21.39
N ILE A 23 -2.96 102.36 20.21
CA ILE A 23 -4.34 101.90 20.06
C ILE A 23 -4.38 100.68 19.15
N TYR A 24 -5.08 99.63 19.58
CA TYR A 24 -5.25 98.38 18.83
C TYR A 24 -6.72 98.16 18.47
N PHE A 25 -6.97 97.64 17.26
CA PHE A 25 -8.30 97.33 16.73
C PHE A 25 -8.42 95.83 16.40
N TYR A 26 -9.58 95.23 16.64
CA TYR A 26 -9.94 93.91 16.09
C TYR A 26 -10.46 94.01 14.63
N GLU A 27 -10.50 92.88 13.90
CA GLU A 27 -10.95 92.82 12.50
C GLU A 27 -12.37 93.39 12.29
N ASN A 28 -12.59 94.05 11.14
CA ASN A 28 -13.83 94.77 10.82
C ASN A 28 -14.66 94.05 9.74
N ASP A 29 -15.37 92.99 10.14
CA ASP A 29 -16.22 92.18 9.25
C ASP A 29 -17.65 92.73 9.09
N THR A 30 -17.91 93.96 9.55
CA THR A 30 -19.26 94.53 9.59
C THR A 30 -19.74 95.11 8.26
N GLY A 31 -18.90 95.11 7.22
CA GLY A 31 -19.23 95.65 5.90
C GLY A 31 -19.31 97.19 5.81
N ALA A 32 -19.07 97.91 6.91
CA ALA A 32 -19.03 99.37 6.98
C ALA A 32 -17.77 99.89 7.70
N ASN A 33 -17.39 101.15 7.44
CA ASN A 33 -16.26 101.76 8.16
C ASN A 33 -16.65 102.00 9.63
N ARG A 34 -15.78 101.61 10.57
CA ARG A 34 -15.98 101.88 12.00
C ARG A 34 -14.98 102.91 12.48
N SER A 35 -15.39 103.81 13.39
CA SER A 35 -14.52 104.83 13.96
C SER A 35 -14.52 104.81 15.49
N VAL A 36 -13.35 105.10 16.09
CA VAL A 36 -13.22 105.32 17.54
C VAL A 36 -12.77 106.75 17.79
N LYS A 37 -13.39 107.40 18.77
CA LYS A 37 -13.02 108.73 19.24
C LYS A 37 -12.30 108.62 20.58
N ILE A 38 -11.14 109.24 20.68
CA ILE A 38 -10.25 109.18 21.83
C ILE A 38 -10.10 110.59 22.38
N ARG A 39 -10.34 110.72 23.68
CA ARG A 39 -10.36 111.99 24.38
C ARG A 39 -9.31 111.99 25.49
N VAL A 40 -8.43 112.98 25.44
CA VAL A 40 -7.43 113.28 26.47
C VAL A 40 -7.94 114.45 27.30
N SER A 41 -7.89 114.32 28.62
CA SER A 41 -8.42 115.32 29.54
C SER A 41 -7.44 115.57 30.67
N SER A 42 -7.34 116.83 31.08
CA SER A 42 -6.57 117.30 32.22
C SER A 42 -7.24 116.91 33.55
N ARG A 43 -6.52 117.03 34.67
CA ARG A 43 -7.03 116.68 36.02
C ARG A 43 -8.21 117.52 36.48
N ASP A 44 -8.39 118.72 35.94
CA ASP A 44 -9.54 119.59 36.17
C ASP A 44 -10.78 119.21 35.32
N GLY A 45 -10.68 118.17 34.49
CA GLY A 45 -11.76 117.67 33.64
C GLY A 45 -11.85 118.36 32.27
N SER A 46 -11.04 119.39 32.00
CA SER A 46 -10.99 120.04 30.69
C SER A 46 -10.38 119.10 29.63
N VAL A 47 -10.94 119.07 28.43
CA VAL A 47 -10.44 118.23 27.32
C VAL A 47 -9.27 118.94 26.67
N SER A 48 -8.09 118.35 26.76
CA SER A 48 -6.88 118.92 26.16
C SER A 48 -6.75 118.58 24.69
N GLU A 49 -7.19 117.38 24.29
CA GLU A 49 -7.06 116.92 22.91
C GLU A 49 -8.09 115.82 22.58
N GLU A 50 -8.58 115.80 21.33
CA GLU A 50 -9.53 114.82 20.85
C GLU A 50 -9.15 114.35 19.43
N CYS A 51 -9.09 113.02 19.20
CA CYS A 51 -8.74 112.42 17.92
C CYS A 51 -9.74 111.31 17.54
N THR A 52 -10.02 111.16 16.25
CA THR A 52 -10.88 110.07 15.72
C THR A 52 -10.12 109.24 14.70
N VAL A 53 -10.11 107.92 14.87
CA VAL A 53 -9.44 106.95 13.97
C VAL A 53 -10.49 106.05 13.31
N VAL A 54 -10.37 105.80 12.01
CA VAL A 54 -11.34 105.03 11.21
C VAL A 54 -10.71 103.77 10.61
N HIS A 55 -11.31 102.60 10.85
CA HIS A 55 -10.98 101.32 10.23
C HIS A 55 -11.94 101.04 9.06
N LYS A 56 -11.41 100.87 7.83
CA LYS A 56 -12.21 100.72 6.59
C LYS A 56 -12.76 99.30 6.39
N LYS A 57 -13.85 99.16 5.60
CA LYS A 57 -14.50 97.88 5.22
C LYS A 57 -13.72 97.04 4.19
N LYS A 58 -14.03 95.73 4.06
CA LYS A 58 -13.48 94.79 3.06
C LYS A 58 -14.52 94.47 1.95
N GLU A 59 -14.13 94.40 0.67
CA GLU A 59 -15.04 94.18 -0.49
C GLU A 59 -15.02 92.73 -1.01
N GLN A 60 -16.17 92.21 -1.50
CA GLN A 60 -16.34 90.87 -2.14
C GLN A 60 -16.46 90.97 -3.67
N VAL A 61 -15.97 89.97 -4.42
CA VAL A 61 -15.88 89.95 -5.90
C VAL A 61 -16.98 89.07 -6.53
N VAL A 62 -17.58 89.51 -7.64
CA VAL A 62 -18.60 88.78 -8.44
C VAL A 62 -18.08 88.51 -9.86
N TYR A 63 -18.18 87.25 -10.32
CA TYR A 63 -17.78 86.79 -11.65
C TYR A 63 -18.97 86.73 -12.62
N ARG A 64 -18.73 86.93 -13.92
CA ARG A 64 -19.75 87.00 -14.98
C ARG A 64 -19.31 86.13 -16.16
N ASN A 65 -20.20 85.34 -16.75
CA ASN A 65 -19.84 84.45 -17.86
C ASN A 65 -19.28 85.24 -19.05
N LYS A 66 -18.35 84.64 -19.79
CA LYS A 66 -17.95 85.05 -21.13
C LYS A 66 -18.99 84.56 -22.15
N ARG A 67 -18.96 85.13 -23.36
CA ARG A 67 -19.82 84.68 -24.46
C ARG A 67 -19.52 83.20 -24.74
N GLN A 68 -20.55 82.37 -24.70
CA GLN A 68 -20.49 80.95 -25.05
C GLN A 68 -21.43 80.72 -26.23
N SER A 69 -21.10 79.80 -27.13
CA SER A 69 -21.98 79.43 -28.22
C SER A 69 -21.72 78.01 -28.70
N ALA A 70 -22.72 77.41 -29.36
CA ALA A 70 -22.59 76.16 -30.08
C ALA A 70 -23.48 76.16 -31.33
N LEU A 71 -23.06 75.40 -32.34
CA LEU A 71 -23.83 75.16 -33.56
C LEU A 71 -24.74 73.94 -33.35
N PHE A 72 -25.98 74.05 -33.81
CA PHE A 72 -26.90 72.93 -33.88
C PHE A 72 -27.51 72.89 -35.28
N THR A 73 -27.93 71.70 -35.73
CA THR A 73 -28.59 71.49 -37.02
C THR A 73 -30.06 71.19 -36.78
N LYS A 74 -30.96 71.77 -37.58
CA LYS A 74 -32.39 71.46 -37.48
C LYS A 74 -32.67 70.00 -37.78
N GLU A 75 -33.32 69.34 -36.83
CA GLU A 75 -33.82 67.98 -36.97
C GLU A 75 -35.27 67.96 -37.49
N GLY A 76 -35.70 66.80 -38.01
CA GLY A 76 -37.05 66.61 -38.54
C GLY A 76 -37.25 66.98 -40.02
N CYS A 77 -36.16 67.21 -40.78
CA CYS A 77 -36.20 67.37 -42.23
C CYS A 77 -36.23 66.02 -42.96
N ASN A 78 -36.78 65.95 -44.17
CA ASN A 78 -36.79 64.71 -44.96
C ASN A 78 -35.36 64.37 -45.40
N PRO A 79 -34.74 63.28 -44.89
CA PRO A 79 -33.32 63.00 -45.15
C PRO A 79 -33.02 62.65 -46.61
N GLU A 80 -34.02 62.26 -47.42
CA GLU A 80 -33.82 61.94 -48.84
C GLU A 80 -33.76 63.19 -49.72
N THR A 81 -34.52 64.23 -49.38
CA THR A 81 -34.73 65.39 -50.26
C THR A 81 -34.31 66.73 -49.64
N GLU A 82 -34.04 66.76 -48.35
CA GLU A 82 -33.77 67.97 -47.58
C GLU A 82 -32.66 67.76 -46.54
N LYS A 83 -31.98 68.83 -46.16
CA LYS A 83 -31.07 68.86 -45.02
C LYS A 83 -31.43 70.00 -44.06
N GLY A 84 -31.25 69.77 -42.76
CA GLY A 84 -31.43 70.82 -41.76
C GLY A 84 -30.43 71.95 -41.95
N GLU A 85 -30.90 73.19 -41.78
CA GLU A 85 -30.04 74.36 -41.65
C GLU A 85 -29.29 74.31 -40.30
N GLU A 86 -28.02 74.69 -40.33
CA GLU A 86 -27.18 74.80 -39.13
C GLU A 86 -27.17 76.25 -38.64
N LEU A 87 -27.53 76.46 -37.37
CA LEU A 87 -27.60 77.78 -36.74
C LEU A 87 -26.78 77.81 -35.44
N GLU A 88 -26.16 78.96 -35.15
CA GLU A 88 -25.41 79.20 -33.91
C GLU A 88 -26.36 79.67 -32.80
N TYR A 89 -26.46 78.90 -31.71
CA TYR A 89 -27.12 79.36 -30.47
C TYR A 89 -26.09 80.00 -29.56
N VAL A 90 -26.33 81.26 -29.19
CA VAL A 90 -25.37 82.12 -28.51
C VAL A 90 -25.89 82.55 -27.15
N VAL A 91 -25.09 82.30 -26.12
CA VAL A 91 -25.26 82.90 -24.79
C VAL A 91 -24.26 84.04 -24.63
N GLU A 92 -24.78 85.26 -24.68
CA GLU A 92 -23.97 86.47 -24.56
C GLU A 92 -23.25 86.60 -23.21
N ALA A 93 -22.12 87.32 -23.23
CA ALA A 93 -21.31 87.55 -22.04
C ALA A 93 -22.11 88.31 -20.95
N GLY A 94 -22.02 87.85 -19.71
CA GLY A 94 -22.63 88.47 -18.54
C GLY A 94 -24.07 88.09 -18.24
N LYS A 95 -24.71 87.23 -19.06
CA LYS A 95 -26.05 86.69 -18.81
C LYS A 95 -26.15 85.90 -17.48
N TYR A 96 -25.10 85.14 -17.14
CA TYR A 96 -24.98 84.34 -15.93
C TYR A 96 -23.86 84.89 -15.03
N THR A 97 -24.09 84.88 -13.72
CA THR A 97 -23.13 85.36 -12.72
C THR A 97 -22.87 84.31 -11.64
N SER A 98 -21.70 84.41 -11.01
CA SER A 98 -21.29 83.56 -9.90
C SER A 98 -20.45 84.33 -8.89
N ILE A 99 -20.67 84.06 -7.60
CA ILE A 99 -19.82 84.53 -6.51
C ILE A 99 -18.73 83.49 -6.15
N ILE A 100 -18.73 82.34 -6.82
CA ILE A 100 -17.81 81.22 -6.58
C ILE A 100 -16.58 81.37 -7.46
N SER A 101 -16.76 81.44 -8.79
CA SER A 101 -15.66 81.57 -9.74
C SER A 101 -16.13 81.99 -11.12
N GLN A 102 -15.20 82.38 -11.97
CA GLN A 102 -15.43 82.61 -13.40
C GLN A 102 -15.95 81.35 -14.11
N SER A 103 -15.38 80.18 -13.79
CA SER A 103 -15.79 78.89 -14.38
C SER A 103 -17.24 78.57 -14.07
N ASP A 104 -17.70 78.76 -12.83
CA ASP A 104 -19.09 78.44 -12.49
C ASP A 104 -20.10 79.35 -13.23
N ALA A 105 -19.72 80.61 -13.51
CA ALA A 105 -20.54 81.47 -14.35
C ALA A 105 -20.56 80.99 -15.82
N ASP A 106 -19.41 80.60 -16.35
CA ASP A 106 -19.27 80.03 -17.70
C ASP A 106 -20.01 78.69 -17.86
N ASP A 107 -19.96 77.82 -16.86
CA ASP A 107 -20.63 76.52 -16.85
C ASP A 107 -22.15 76.66 -16.83
N LYS A 108 -22.68 77.70 -16.16
CA LYS A 108 -24.11 78.04 -16.22
C LYS A 108 -24.53 78.50 -17.61
N ALA A 109 -23.68 79.24 -18.31
CA ALA A 109 -23.90 79.65 -19.70
C ALA A 109 -23.88 78.45 -20.65
N MET A 110 -22.94 77.52 -20.46
CA MET A 110 -22.89 76.28 -21.24
C MET A 110 -24.10 75.38 -21.00
N ARG A 111 -24.57 75.24 -19.75
CA ARG A 111 -25.78 74.47 -19.45
C ARG A 111 -27.04 75.01 -20.15
N ASP A 112 -27.15 76.32 -20.33
CA ASP A 112 -28.24 76.93 -21.11
C ASP A 112 -28.17 76.53 -22.59
N ILE A 113 -26.97 76.56 -23.17
CA ILE A 113 -26.72 76.12 -24.55
C ILE A 113 -27.08 74.64 -24.72
N GLU A 114 -26.66 73.78 -23.80
CA GLU A 114 -26.94 72.34 -23.84
C GLU A 114 -28.43 72.03 -23.69
N GLN A 115 -29.15 72.75 -22.82
CA GLN A 115 -30.56 72.50 -22.56
C GLN A 115 -31.49 73.05 -23.64
N ASN A 116 -31.14 74.20 -24.23
CA ASN A 116 -32.06 74.95 -25.08
C ASN A 116 -31.61 75.06 -26.53
N GLY A 117 -30.34 74.83 -26.84
CA GLY A 117 -29.76 75.05 -28.17
C GLY A 117 -30.43 74.25 -29.28
N GLN A 118 -30.58 72.93 -29.09
CA GLN A 118 -31.20 72.07 -30.11
C GLN A 118 -32.68 72.41 -30.35
N ASN A 119 -33.44 72.70 -29.28
CA ASN A 119 -34.85 73.10 -29.40
C ASN A 119 -34.99 74.43 -30.14
N TRP A 120 -34.12 75.40 -29.82
CA TRP A 120 -34.11 76.69 -30.50
C TRP A 120 -33.83 76.55 -31.99
N VAL A 121 -32.84 75.75 -32.39
CA VAL A 121 -32.55 75.49 -33.81
C VAL A 121 -33.65 74.68 -34.49
N ASN A 122 -34.27 73.72 -33.81
CA ASN A 122 -35.42 73.00 -34.36
C ASN A 122 -36.61 73.94 -34.63
N GLU A 123 -36.80 74.98 -33.83
CA GLU A 123 -37.84 75.99 -34.03
C GLU A 123 -37.47 77.02 -35.13
N HIS A 124 -36.22 77.49 -35.16
CA HIS A 124 -35.81 78.64 -35.98
C HIS A 124 -35.12 78.26 -37.30
N GLY A 125 -34.55 77.06 -37.40
CA GLY A 125 -33.91 76.56 -38.62
C GLY A 125 -34.94 76.21 -39.69
N ARG A 126 -34.46 76.10 -40.93
CA ARG A 126 -35.25 75.65 -42.08
C ARG A 126 -34.74 74.30 -42.62
N CYS A 127 -35.62 73.57 -43.30
CA CYS A 127 -35.21 72.42 -44.12
C CYS A 127 -34.84 72.94 -45.52
N ILE A 128 -33.64 72.61 -45.98
CA ILE A 128 -33.07 73.08 -47.24
C ILE A 128 -33.14 71.94 -48.25
N THR A 129 -33.88 72.12 -49.35
CA THR A 129 -34.00 71.12 -50.42
C THR A 129 -32.67 70.93 -51.16
N ILE A 130 -32.30 69.67 -51.41
CA ILE A 130 -31.09 69.31 -52.15
C ILE A 130 -31.44 69.19 -53.65
N LEU A 131 -30.82 70.03 -54.50
CA LEU A 131 -30.93 69.93 -55.95
C LEU A 131 -29.66 69.34 -56.55
N TRP A 132 -29.83 68.34 -57.40
CA TRP A 132 -28.80 67.71 -58.19
C TRP A 132 -28.84 68.25 -59.62
N TYR A 133 -27.69 68.57 -60.19
CA TYR A 133 -27.57 69.20 -61.50
C TYR A 133 -26.84 68.28 -62.46
N ASN A 134 -27.31 68.12 -63.69
CA ASN A 134 -26.69 67.20 -64.65
C ASN A 134 -25.21 67.52 -64.86
N VAL A 135 -24.41 66.48 -65.06
CA VAL A 135 -23.06 66.65 -65.62
C VAL A 135 -23.13 66.82 -67.14
N LYS A 136 -22.04 67.26 -67.76
CA LYS A 136 -21.93 67.37 -69.22
C LYS A 136 -22.21 66.02 -69.88
N LYS A 137 -23.16 65.97 -70.82
CA LYS A 137 -23.49 64.77 -71.61
C LYS A 137 -23.37 65.08 -73.10
N SER A 138 -22.87 64.13 -73.88
CA SER A 138 -22.82 64.24 -75.33
C SER A 138 -23.19 62.91 -75.99
N LYS A 139 -23.77 63.00 -77.19
CA LYS A 139 -24.12 61.82 -78.00
C LYS A 139 -23.99 62.16 -79.48
N SER A 140 -23.47 61.19 -80.25
CA SER A 140 -23.31 61.32 -81.70
C SER A 140 -24.49 60.71 -82.43
N PHE A 141 -24.98 61.43 -83.44
CA PHE A 141 -26.11 61.04 -84.27
C PHE A 141 -25.68 61.14 -85.73
N ARG A 142 -26.14 60.20 -86.56
CA ARG A 142 -25.82 60.20 -87.99
C ARG A 142 -26.94 60.89 -88.74
N LYS A 143 -26.59 61.81 -89.65
CA LYS A 143 -27.58 62.41 -90.56
C LYS A 143 -28.32 61.30 -91.32
N ASN A 144 -29.65 61.29 -91.30
CA ASN A 144 -30.44 60.19 -91.85
C ASN A 144 -31.45 60.62 -92.93
N ASP A 145 -31.52 61.91 -93.24
CA ASP A 145 -32.23 62.50 -94.38
C ASP A 145 -31.29 62.64 -95.61
N CYS A 146 -30.52 61.59 -95.89
CA CYS A 146 -29.73 61.43 -97.11
C CYS A 146 -30.42 60.42 -98.05
N ASP A 147 -30.08 60.44 -99.34
CA ASP A 147 -30.59 59.43 -100.28
C ASP A 147 -30.12 58.03 -99.84
N PRO A 148 -31.01 57.12 -99.41
CA PRO A 148 -30.62 55.87 -98.79
C PRO A 148 -29.95 54.87 -99.75
N ASP A 149 -30.14 55.05 -101.07
CA ASP A 149 -29.61 54.16 -102.10
C ASP A 149 -28.23 54.59 -102.58
N THR A 150 -27.91 55.88 -102.45
CA THR A 150 -26.71 56.46 -103.04
C THR A 150 -25.84 57.23 -102.07
N GLU A 151 -26.30 57.56 -100.86
CA GLU A 151 -25.60 58.42 -99.90
C GLU A 151 -25.66 57.91 -98.45
N GLU A 152 -24.61 58.17 -97.69
CA GLU A 152 -24.49 57.89 -96.26
C GLU A 152 -24.23 59.20 -95.50
N GLY A 153 -25.05 59.52 -94.52
CA GLY A 153 -24.89 60.74 -93.73
C GLY A 153 -23.69 60.70 -92.78
N SER A 154 -23.12 61.88 -92.49
CA SER A 154 -22.01 62.04 -91.54
C SER A 154 -22.48 61.95 -90.09
N LEU A 155 -21.53 61.63 -89.20
CA LEU A 155 -21.76 61.54 -87.76
C LEU A 155 -21.49 62.90 -87.09
N VAL A 156 -22.46 63.42 -86.36
CA VAL A 156 -22.41 64.73 -85.68
C VAL A 156 -22.70 64.57 -84.19
N THR A 157 -21.90 65.21 -83.33
CA THR A 157 -22.05 65.12 -81.86
C THR A 157 -22.79 66.33 -81.30
N MET A 158 -23.93 66.08 -80.64
CA MET A 158 -24.66 67.08 -79.84
C MET A 158 -24.18 67.00 -78.39
N THR A 159 -24.00 68.15 -77.73
CA THR A 159 -23.50 68.25 -76.35
C THR A 159 -24.42 69.13 -75.49
N ILE A 160 -24.78 68.64 -74.30
CA ILE A 160 -25.48 69.36 -73.25
C ILE A 160 -24.47 69.63 -72.12
N GLU A 161 -24.24 70.89 -71.80
CA GLU A 161 -23.27 71.28 -70.77
C GLU A 161 -23.80 70.99 -69.35
N ALA A 162 -22.89 70.93 -68.38
CA ALA A 162 -23.27 70.68 -66.98
C ALA A 162 -24.15 71.81 -66.43
N GLY A 163 -25.14 71.46 -65.59
CA GLY A 163 -26.01 72.42 -64.91
C GLY A 163 -27.25 72.87 -65.67
N GLN A 164 -27.48 72.38 -66.90
CA GLN A 164 -28.66 72.75 -67.72
C GLN A 164 -29.97 72.09 -67.26
N PHE A 165 -29.88 70.91 -66.64
CA PHE A 165 -30.99 70.14 -66.08
C PHE A 165 -30.76 69.89 -64.60
N TYR A 166 -31.84 69.86 -63.82
CA TYR A 166 -31.77 69.55 -62.39
C TYR A 166 -32.84 68.56 -61.94
N SER A 167 -32.61 67.97 -60.78
CA SER A 167 -33.55 67.08 -60.11
C SER A 167 -33.47 67.23 -58.60
N SER A 168 -34.61 67.15 -57.93
CA SER A 168 -34.71 67.01 -56.48
C SER A 168 -34.61 65.55 -56.03
N ILE A 169 -34.45 64.60 -56.97
CA ILE A 169 -34.42 63.16 -56.69
C ILE A 169 -32.97 62.69 -56.58
N SER A 170 -32.18 62.82 -57.66
CA SER A 170 -30.78 62.38 -57.66
C SER A 170 -29.99 63.01 -58.81
N GLN A 171 -28.66 62.89 -58.72
CA GLN A 171 -27.74 63.19 -59.82
C GLN A 171 -28.08 62.39 -61.07
N GLU A 172 -28.39 61.10 -60.90
CA GLU A 172 -28.75 60.22 -62.02
C GLU A 172 -30.07 60.67 -62.68
N ASP A 173 -31.04 61.17 -61.92
CA ASP A 173 -32.27 61.70 -62.48
C ASP A 173 -32.05 62.99 -63.28
N ALA A 174 -31.18 63.88 -62.79
CA ALA A 174 -30.79 65.08 -63.54
C ALA A 174 -30.02 64.72 -64.83
N ASP A 175 -29.09 63.76 -64.75
CA ASP A 175 -28.34 63.23 -65.88
C ASP A 175 -29.24 62.55 -66.91
N ARG A 176 -30.22 61.76 -66.46
CA ARG A 176 -31.19 61.07 -67.30
C ARG A 176 -32.10 62.05 -68.04
N LYS A 177 -32.45 63.18 -67.43
CA LYS A 177 -33.16 64.27 -68.14
C LYS A 177 -32.30 64.89 -69.25
N ALA A 178 -31.02 65.13 -69.00
CA ALA A 178 -30.10 65.60 -70.03
C ALA A 178 -29.94 64.56 -71.17
N GLU A 179 -29.84 63.27 -70.84
CA GLU A 179 -29.75 62.22 -71.84
C GLU A 179 -31.04 62.02 -72.64
N ALA A 180 -32.21 62.15 -72.00
CA ALA A 180 -33.49 62.14 -72.68
C ALA A 180 -33.60 63.27 -73.72
N GLU A 181 -33.11 64.46 -73.40
CA GLU A 181 -33.05 65.59 -74.33
C GLU A 181 -32.14 65.30 -75.53
N LEU A 182 -30.94 64.73 -75.29
CA LEU A 182 -30.06 64.27 -76.38
C LEU A 182 -30.78 63.27 -77.28
N ASN A 183 -31.47 62.28 -76.72
CA ASN A 183 -32.20 61.28 -77.49
C ASN A 183 -33.39 61.87 -78.26
N ALA A 184 -34.07 62.86 -77.69
CA ALA A 184 -35.23 63.49 -78.31
C ALA A 184 -34.87 64.41 -79.48
N LYS A 185 -33.77 65.17 -79.38
CA LYS A 185 -33.40 66.21 -80.37
C LYS A 185 -32.15 65.90 -81.17
N GLY A 186 -31.39 64.88 -80.79
CA GLY A 186 -30.10 64.57 -81.39
C GLY A 186 -30.17 64.24 -82.87
N GLN A 187 -31.23 63.56 -83.33
CA GLN A 187 -31.41 63.25 -84.75
C GLN A 187 -31.68 64.51 -85.58
N ASP A 188 -32.54 65.42 -85.12
CA ASP A 188 -32.79 66.71 -85.77
C ASP A 188 -31.53 67.57 -85.82
N TYR A 189 -30.73 67.53 -84.77
CA TYR A 189 -29.43 68.20 -84.71
C TYR A 189 -28.46 67.64 -85.76
N ALA A 190 -28.33 66.32 -85.89
CA ALA A 190 -27.51 65.71 -86.94
C ALA A 190 -28.02 65.96 -88.35
N ASN A 191 -29.34 66.00 -88.55
CA ASN A 191 -29.93 66.30 -89.86
C ASN A 191 -29.65 67.75 -90.29
N SER A 192 -29.66 68.69 -89.35
CA SER A 192 -29.37 70.09 -89.63
C SER A 192 -27.87 70.42 -89.75
N HIS A 193 -26.98 69.66 -89.11
CA HIS A 193 -25.54 69.98 -89.02
C HIS A 193 -24.62 68.97 -89.75
N GLY A 194 -25.16 67.86 -90.26
CA GLY A 194 -24.40 66.83 -90.97
C GLY A 194 -24.34 67.01 -92.49
N THR A 195 -23.61 66.12 -93.18
CA THR A 195 -23.41 66.10 -94.63
C THR A 195 -23.70 64.71 -95.20
N CYS A 196 -24.16 64.60 -96.44
CA CYS A 196 -24.39 63.32 -97.13
C CYS A 196 -23.19 62.95 -98.02
N ASN A 197 -22.69 61.71 -97.93
CA ASN A 197 -21.52 61.22 -98.66
C ASN A 197 -21.91 60.07 -99.61
N THR A 198 -21.54 60.09 -100.89
CA THR A 198 -21.94 59.05 -101.84
C THR A 198 -21.32 57.66 -101.57
N ILE A 199 -22.13 56.59 -101.58
CA ILE A 199 -21.75 55.19 -101.34
C ILE A 199 -21.10 54.58 -102.60
N LYS A 200 -19.98 53.86 -102.44
CA LYS A 200 -19.22 53.29 -103.58
C LYS A 200 -19.01 51.77 -103.53
N TRP A 201 -19.13 51.14 -102.37
CA TRP A 201 -18.75 49.74 -102.18
C TRP A 201 -19.78 48.98 -101.34
N TYR A 202 -20.02 47.72 -101.69
CA TYR A 202 -20.97 46.81 -101.03
C TYR A 202 -20.27 45.54 -100.57
N ASN A 203 -20.74 44.87 -99.51
CA ASN A 203 -20.11 43.64 -99.03
C ASN A 203 -20.33 42.44 -99.97
N ASP A 204 -19.43 41.47 -99.91
CA ASP A 204 -19.56 40.12 -100.44
C ASP A 204 -20.26 39.21 -99.41
N ARG A 205 -20.76 38.05 -99.86
CA ARG A 205 -21.39 37.06 -98.99
C ARG A 205 -20.37 36.50 -97.98
N LYS A 206 -20.74 36.43 -96.69
CA LYS A 206 -19.94 35.85 -95.59
C LYS A 206 -20.77 34.81 -94.84
N SER A 207 -20.17 33.69 -94.44
CA SER A 207 -20.84 32.70 -93.59
C SER A 207 -19.88 32.04 -92.60
N LYS A 208 -20.42 31.54 -91.47
CA LYS A 208 -19.68 30.85 -90.39
C LYS A 208 -20.64 29.95 -89.59
N MET A 209 -20.12 28.86 -89.04
CA MET A 209 -20.87 27.99 -88.12
C MET A 209 -20.77 28.51 -86.69
N PHE A 210 -21.89 28.54 -85.98
CA PHE A 210 -21.98 28.93 -84.57
C PHE A 210 -22.64 27.79 -83.77
N GLN A 211 -22.14 27.54 -82.56
CA GLN A 211 -22.70 26.51 -81.68
C GLN A 211 -23.80 27.10 -80.81
N LYS A 212 -24.89 26.35 -80.59
CA LYS A 212 -25.86 26.67 -79.54
C LYS A 212 -25.20 26.55 -78.16
N THR A 213 -25.35 27.54 -77.30
CA THR A 213 -24.62 27.69 -76.03
C THR A 213 -25.50 27.88 -74.80
N ASP A 214 -26.80 28.12 -75.00
CA ASP A 214 -27.83 28.23 -73.98
C ASP A 214 -28.51 26.87 -73.68
N CYS A 215 -27.74 25.78 -73.76
CA CYS A 215 -28.17 24.46 -73.29
C CYS A 215 -27.92 24.33 -71.78
N GLU A 216 -28.59 23.38 -71.13
CA GLU A 216 -28.26 23.05 -69.73
C GLU A 216 -26.81 22.55 -69.63
N VAL A 217 -26.17 22.67 -68.45
CA VAL A 217 -24.76 22.26 -68.25
C VAL A 217 -24.50 20.78 -68.63
N THR A 218 -25.55 19.97 -68.68
CA THR A 218 -25.52 18.54 -69.05
C THR A 218 -25.75 18.24 -70.53
N GLU A 219 -25.88 19.27 -71.37
CA GLU A 219 -26.23 19.16 -72.79
C GLU A 219 -25.22 19.90 -73.68
N VAL A 220 -25.01 19.41 -74.90
CA VAL A 220 -24.19 20.06 -75.93
C VAL A 220 -25.09 20.56 -77.04
N GLY A 221 -24.94 21.82 -77.42
CA GLY A 221 -25.71 22.44 -78.50
C GLY A 221 -25.16 22.11 -79.90
N SER A 222 -26.06 21.97 -80.87
CA SER A 222 -25.75 21.73 -82.28
C SER A 222 -25.04 22.91 -82.96
N MET A 223 -24.33 22.66 -84.06
CA MET A 223 -23.72 23.69 -84.90
C MET A 223 -24.69 24.17 -86.00
N VAL A 224 -24.93 25.49 -86.09
CA VAL A 224 -25.83 26.14 -87.05
C VAL A 224 -25.05 27.11 -87.94
N GLU A 225 -25.25 27.07 -89.26
CA GLU A 225 -24.64 28.05 -90.19
C GLU A 225 -25.43 29.36 -90.17
N TYR A 226 -24.72 30.48 -89.96
CA TYR A 226 -25.27 31.82 -90.19
C TYR A 226 -24.63 32.47 -91.42
N VAL A 227 -25.44 33.18 -92.21
CA VAL A 227 -25.04 33.75 -93.50
C VAL A 227 -25.44 35.23 -93.57
N VAL A 228 -24.46 36.06 -93.93
CA VAL A 228 -24.66 37.45 -94.34
C VAL A 228 -24.55 37.52 -95.86
N GLU A 229 -25.68 37.75 -96.53
CA GLU A 229 -25.74 37.85 -98.00
C GLU A 229 -25.00 39.08 -98.56
N ALA A 230 -24.55 38.99 -99.81
CA ALA A 230 -23.87 40.09 -100.48
C ALA A 230 -24.80 41.30 -100.66
N GLY A 231 -24.26 42.52 -100.52
CA GLY A 231 -25.02 43.76 -100.66
C GLY A 231 -25.78 44.23 -99.41
N ARG A 232 -25.82 43.45 -98.33
CA ARG A 232 -26.47 43.83 -97.05
C ARG A 232 -25.81 45.04 -96.37
N PHE A 233 -24.50 45.20 -96.52
CA PHE A 233 -23.70 46.27 -95.93
C PHE A 233 -22.98 47.06 -97.02
N SER A 234 -22.86 48.36 -96.82
CA SER A 234 -22.19 49.26 -97.75
C SER A 234 -21.18 50.16 -97.05
N SER A 235 -20.31 50.76 -97.86
CA SER A 235 -19.29 51.69 -97.41
C SER A 235 -19.00 52.73 -98.48
N SER A 236 -18.85 53.97 -98.03
CA SER A 236 -18.29 55.07 -98.80
C SER A 236 -16.75 55.05 -98.84
N VAL A 237 -16.10 54.20 -98.03
CA VAL A 237 -14.64 54.10 -97.87
C VAL A 237 -14.03 53.05 -98.80
N SER A 238 -14.37 51.77 -98.64
CA SER A 238 -13.80 50.68 -99.44
C SER A 238 -14.65 49.40 -99.43
N LYS A 239 -14.37 48.48 -100.37
CA LYS A 239 -14.94 47.12 -100.39
C LYS A 239 -14.58 46.34 -99.12
N GLU A 240 -13.36 46.51 -98.63
CA GLU A 240 -12.89 45.87 -97.41
C GLU A 240 -13.66 46.36 -96.18
N ASP A 241 -13.95 47.65 -96.08
CA ASP A 241 -14.75 48.22 -94.99
C ASP A 241 -16.19 47.70 -95.01
N ALA A 242 -16.81 47.56 -96.19
CA ALA A 242 -18.12 46.93 -96.31
C ALA A 242 -18.09 45.44 -95.94
N ASN A 243 -17.03 44.71 -96.32
CA ASN A 243 -16.82 43.31 -95.94
C ASN A 243 -16.55 43.14 -94.45
N GLN A 244 -15.84 44.07 -93.83
CA GLN A 244 -15.55 44.09 -92.41
C GLN A 244 -16.82 44.31 -91.60
N LYS A 245 -17.68 45.26 -92.01
CA LYS A 245 -19.03 45.44 -91.43
C LYS A 245 -19.88 44.18 -91.53
N ALA A 246 -19.81 43.47 -92.65
CA ALA A 246 -20.51 42.19 -92.83
C ALA A 246 -19.97 41.08 -91.92
N LEU A 247 -18.65 41.03 -91.68
CA LEU A 247 -18.03 40.10 -90.74
C LEU A 247 -18.38 40.44 -89.28
N GLU A 248 -18.38 41.72 -88.93
CA GLU A 248 -18.77 42.17 -87.58
C GLU A 248 -20.23 41.81 -87.28
N ALA A 249 -21.14 42.01 -88.24
CA ALA A 249 -22.52 41.57 -88.11
C ALA A 249 -22.65 40.04 -88.03
N LEU A 250 -21.84 39.30 -88.80
CA LEU A 250 -21.81 37.83 -88.76
C LEU A 250 -21.44 37.31 -87.36
N GLU A 251 -20.42 37.90 -86.73
CA GLU A 251 -19.97 37.52 -85.38
C GLU A 251 -20.93 38.00 -84.29
N ALA A 252 -21.58 39.15 -84.47
CA ALA A 252 -22.53 39.70 -83.50
C ALA A 252 -23.88 38.97 -83.48
N GLU A 253 -24.40 38.63 -84.66
CA GLU A 253 -25.73 38.02 -84.81
C GLU A 253 -25.68 36.47 -84.80
N GLY A 254 -24.54 35.88 -85.21
CA GLY A 254 -24.35 34.44 -85.34
C GLY A 254 -24.64 33.61 -84.07
N PRO A 255 -24.11 33.99 -82.88
CA PRO A 255 -24.38 33.25 -81.65
C PRO A 255 -25.87 33.24 -81.25
N GLY A 256 -26.56 34.40 -81.39
CA GLY A 256 -27.99 34.50 -81.12
C GLY A 256 -28.82 33.63 -82.07
N TYR A 257 -28.46 33.66 -83.36
CA TYR A 257 -29.08 32.81 -84.38
C TYR A 257 -28.88 31.31 -84.10
N ALA A 258 -27.69 30.89 -83.67
CA ALA A 258 -27.44 29.49 -83.28
C ALA A 258 -28.22 29.07 -82.04
N ASN A 259 -28.40 29.97 -81.07
CA ASN A 259 -29.25 29.70 -79.91
C ASN A 259 -30.73 29.58 -80.29
N GLU A 260 -31.23 30.39 -81.21
CA GLU A 260 -32.63 30.31 -81.64
C GLU A 260 -32.93 29.06 -82.50
N HIS A 261 -31.99 28.65 -83.35
CA HIS A 261 -32.22 27.62 -84.37
C HIS A 261 -31.51 26.28 -84.13
N GLY A 262 -30.66 26.17 -83.11
CA GLY A 262 -29.97 24.92 -82.75
C GLY A 262 -30.77 24.02 -81.80
N THR A 263 -30.38 22.76 -81.70
CA THR A 263 -30.92 21.77 -80.74
C THR A 263 -29.89 21.43 -79.65
N CYS A 264 -30.36 21.03 -78.47
CA CYS A 264 -29.51 20.53 -77.37
C CYS A 264 -29.61 19.01 -77.28
N GLU A 265 -28.49 18.31 -77.09
CA GLU A 265 -28.43 16.86 -76.89
C GLU A 265 -27.53 16.50 -75.69
N THR A 266 -27.97 15.56 -74.85
CA THR A 266 -27.20 15.06 -73.70
C THR A 266 -26.07 14.12 -74.14
N ASN A 267 -24.83 14.39 -73.73
CA ASN A 267 -23.69 13.51 -74.02
C ASN A 267 -22.83 13.31 -72.75
N LEU A 268 -23.30 12.45 -71.83
CA LEU A 268 -22.56 12.10 -70.61
C LEU A 268 -21.82 10.78 -70.81
N TRP A 269 -20.52 10.79 -70.57
CA TRP A 269 -19.73 9.57 -70.43
C TRP A 269 -19.82 9.09 -68.98
N TYR A 270 -20.11 7.80 -68.80
CA TYR A 270 -20.25 7.17 -67.49
C TYR A 270 -19.01 6.37 -67.17
N ASN A 271 -18.59 6.38 -65.90
CA ASN A 271 -17.57 5.44 -65.44
C ASN A 271 -18.07 4.00 -65.62
N VAL A 272 -17.18 3.10 -65.99
CA VAL A 272 -17.41 1.67 -65.80
C VAL A 272 -17.13 1.30 -64.34
N GLU A 273 -17.57 0.12 -63.92
CA GLU A 273 -17.28 -0.36 -62.57
C GLU A 273 -15.76 -0.39 -62.33
N LYS A 274 -15.32 0.20 -61.22
CA LYS A 274 -13.93 0.16 -60.75
C LYS A 274 -13.91 -0.40 -59.34
N SER A 275 -12.89 -1.18 -59.01
CA SER A 275 -12.70 -1.71 -57.67
C SER A 275 -11.24 -1.89 -57.33
N LYS A 276 -10.92 -1.86 -56.04
CA LYS A 276 -9.59 -2.16 -55.50
C LYS A 276 -9.74 -2.85 -54.15
N VAL A 277 -8.82 -3.76 -53.86
CA VAL A 277 -8.75 -4.46 -52.56
C VAL A 277 -7.89 -3.65 -51.61
N PHE A 278 -8.42 -3.40 -50.42
CA PHE A 278 -7.74 -2.80 -49.28
C PHE A 278 -7.71 -3.79 -48.13
N TYR A 279 -6.73 -3.67 -47.24
CA TYR A 279 -6.67 -4.47 -46.02
C TYR A 279 -6.92 -3.54 -44.84
N LYS A 280 -7.80 -3.93 -43.93
CA LYS A 280 -8.01 -3.21 -42.67
C LYS A 280 -6.68 -3.09 -41.92
N ASN A 281 -6.28 -1.88 -41.56
CA ASN A 281 -4.92 -1.62 -41.03
C ASN A 281 -4.91 -1.07 -39.59
N ASP A 282 -6.08 -1.02 -38.95
CA ASP A 282 -6.29 -0.59 -37.57
C ASP A 282 -6.68 -1.78 -36.66
N CYS A 283 -6.22 -2.99 -36.99
CA CYS A 283 -6.42 -4.17 -36.17
C CYS A 283 -5.52 -4.14 -34.91
N GLU A 284 -6.04 -4.67 -33.81
CA GLU A 284 -5.26 -4.89 -32.59
C GLU A 284 -4.11 -5.89 -32.84
N ASP A 285 -3.07 -5.83 -32.00
CA ASP A 285 -1.90 -6.70 -32.14
C ASP A 285 -2.32 -8.19 -32.05
N GLY A 286 -1.81 -9.00 -32.97
CA GLY A 286 -2.24 -10.40 -33.14
C GLY A 286 -3.32 -10.66 -34.18
N PHE A 287 -3.84 -9.60 -34.80
CA PHE A 287 -4.77 -9.70 -35.91
C PHE A 287 -4.25 -8.93 -37.13
N ILE A 288 -4.54 -9.45 -38.33
CA ILE A 288 -4.35 -8.75 -39.61
C ILE A 288 -5.70 -8.46 -40.25
N GLY A 289 -5.80 -7.41 -41.04
CA GLY A 289 -7.01 -7.11 -41.79
C GLY A 289 -7.32 -8.17 -42.83
N ALA A 290 -8.57 -8.59 -42.91
CA ALA A 290 -9.10 -9.32 -44.04
C ALA A 290 -9.14 -8.41 -45.30
N PRO A 291 -9.07 -8.98 -46.51
CA PRO A 291 -9.23 -8.21 -47.73
C PRO A 291 -10.66 -7.67 -47.83
N TYR A 292 -10.79 -6.36 -48.06
CA TYR A 292 -12.03 -5.66 -48.31
C TYR A 292 -11.99 -5.04 -49.71
N THR A 293 -12.95 -5.40 -50.56
CA THR A 293 -13.07 -4.81 -51.90
C THR A 293 -14.00 -3.61 -51.85
N TYR A 294 -13.45 -2.41 -52.10
CA TYR A 294 -14.26 -1.22 -52.30
C TYR A 294 -14.57 -1.09 -53.79
N THR A 295 -15.86 -1.14 -54.13
CA THR A 295 -16.37 -1.07 -55.50
C THR A 295 -17.11 0.24 -55.72
N VAL A 296 -16.75 0.92 -56.80
CA VAL A 296 -17.51 2.00 -57.39
C VAL A 296 -18.27 1.42 -58.57
N GLU A 297 -19.59 1.31 -58.42
CA GLU A 297 -20.51 0.83 -59.45
C GLU A 297 -20.43 1.68 -60.73
N ALA A 298 -20.74 1.06 -61.87
CA ALA A 298 -20.81 1.76 -63.15
C ALA A 298 -21.87 2.88 -63.12
N GLY A 299 -21.56 4.02 -63.72
CA GLY A 299 -22.46 5.18 -63.80
C GLY A 299 -22.59 6.04 -62.54
N LYS A 300 -21.85 5.75 -61.46
CA LYS A 300 -21.77 6.61 -60.26
C LYS A 300 -21.18 7.99 -60.57
N TYR A 301 -20.18 8.05 -61.45
CA TYR A 301 -19.49 9.26 -61.88
C TYR A 301 -19.71 9.50 -63.37
N THR A 302 -19.90 10.77 -63.71
CA THR A 302 -20.08 11.23 -65.09
C THR A 302 -18.99 12.22 -65.49
N SER A 303 -18.71 12.27 -66.79
CA SER A 303 -17.80 13.25 -67.40
C SER A 303 -18.37 13.75 -68.72
N ASP A 304 -18.17 15.04 -68.97
CA ASP A 304 -18.38 15.74 -70.23
C ASP A 304 -17.15 15.67 -71.16
N VAL A 305 -16.01 15.15 -70.66
CA VAL A 305 -14.75 15.03 -71.40
C VAL A 305 -14.62 13.67 -72.08
N SER A 306 -14.66 12.57 -71.31
CA SER A 306 -14.51 11.21 -71.82
C SER A 306 -14.90 10.16 -70.77
N GLN A 307 -15.08 8.91 -71.20
CA GLN A 307 -15.22 7.78 -70.28
C GLN A 307 -13.99 7.59 -69.38
N GLU A 308 -12.78 7.85 -69.89
CA GLU A 308 -11.55 7.73 -69.11
C GLU A 308 -11.49 8.76 -67.96
N ASP A 309 -11.99 9.97 -68.19
CA ASP A 309 -12.10 10.98 -67.13
C ASP A 309 -13.15 10.60 -66.07
N ALA A 310 -14.29 10.01 -66.48
CA ALA A 310 -15.28 9.47 -65.54
C ALA A 310 -14.71 8.28 -64.74
N ASP A 311 -13.96 7.40 -65.39
CA ASP A 311 -13.24 6.29 -64.77
C ASP A 311 -12.16 6.77 -63.79
N GLN A 312 -11.44 7.84 -64.13
CA GLN A 312 -10.43 8.42 -63.25
C GLN A 312 -11.07 9.00 -61.98
N LYS A 313 -12.21 9.68 -62.08
CA LYS A 313 -13.00 10.14 -60.92
C LYS A 313 -13.45 8.97 -60.03
N ALA A 314 -13.82 7.83 -60.62
CA ALA A 314 -14.13 6.61 -59.88
C ALA A 314 -12.91 6.03 -59.16
N LEU A 315 -11.73 6.03 -59.81
CA LEU A 315 -10.47 5.60 -59.20
C LEU A 315 -10.00 6.54 -58.07
N ASP A 316 -10.17 7.85 -58.22
CA ASP A 316 -9.83 8.83 -57.19
C ASP A 316 -10.70 8.67 -55.93
N ASP A 317 -11.98 8.33 -56.09
CA ASP A 317 -12.87 7.97 -54.97
C ASP A 317 -12.37 6.72 -54.24
N ILE A 318 -11.98 5.69 -55.01
CA ILE A 318 -11.44 4.45 -54.47
C ILE A 318 -10.15 4.70 -53.70
N GLU A 319 -9.23 5.51 -54.23
CA GLU A 319 -7.96 5.80 -53.54
C GLU A 319 -8.16 6.66 -52.30
N LYS A 320 -9.09 7.62 -52.35
CA LYS A 320 -9.37 8.53 -51.23
C LYS A 320 -10.13 7.86 -50.10
N ASN A 321 -11.12 7.03 -50.40
CA ASN A 321 -12.07 6.50 -49.42
C ASN A 321 -11.88 5.00 -49.14
N GLY A 322 -11.17 4.26 -50.00
CA GLY A 322 -11.09 2.80 -49.94
C GLY A 322 -10.48 2.26 -48.65
N GLN A 323 -9.43 2.92 -48.12
CA GLN A 323 -8.84 2.50 -46.83
C GLN A 323 -9.77 2.79 -45.64
N ASP A 324 -10.43 3.95 -45.62
CA ASP A 324 -11.40 4.30 -44.56
C ASP A 324 -12.59 3.33 -44.56
N GLN A 325 -13.05 2.92 -45.73
CA GLN A 325 -14.10 1.92 -45.88
C GLN A 325 -13.63 0.52 -45.45
N ALA A 326 -12.37 0.15 -45.74
CA ALA A 326 -11.78 -1.09 -45.26
C ALA A 326 -11.61 -1.10 -43.73
N ASN A 327 -11.28 0.04 -43.12
CA ASN A 327 -11.20 0.18 -41.67
C ASN A 327 -12.59 0.19 -41.01
N LEU A 328 -13.61 0.75 -41.67
CA LEU A 328 -14.98 0.78 -41.16
C LEU A 328 -15.69 -0.58 -41.26
N ASN A 329 -15.54 -1.28 -42.39
CA ASN A 329 -16.33 -2.47 -42.74
C ASN A 329 -15.52 -3.76 -42.84
N GLY A 330 -14.19 -3.69 -42.88
CA GLY A 330 -13.33 -4.87 -42.93
C GLY A 330 -13.30 -5.62 -41.60
N GLU A 331 -13.00 -6.91 -41.67
CA GLU A 331 -12.83 -7.76 -40.49
C GLU A 331 -11.36 -7.88 -40.12
N CYS A 332 -11.06 -8.01 -38.83
CA CYS A 332 -9.75 -8.41 -38.36
C CYS A 332 -9.75 -9.94 -38.18
N VAL A 333 -8.83 -10.62 -38.85
CA VAL A 333 -8.64 -12.07 -38.73
C VAL A 333 -7.33 -12.35 -37.98
N THR A 334 -7.27 -13.49 -37.29
CA THR A 334 -6.07 -13.87 -36.54
C THR A 334 -4.87 -13.94 -37.46
N ASP A 335 -3.77 -13.28 -37.08
CA ASP A 335 -2.52 -13.36 -37.83
C ASP A 335 -1.94 -14.78 -37.71
N PRO A 336 -1.85 -15.56 -38.81
CA PRO A 336 -1.32 -16.92 -38.76
C PRO A 336 0.15 -16.97 -38.36
N ASN A 337 0.87 -15.83 -38.37
CA ASN A 337 2.24 -15.71 -37.92
C ASN A 337 2.34 -15.15 -36.49
N TYR A 338 1.25 -14.97 -35.75
CA TYR A 338 1.28 -14.48 -34.37
C TYR A 338 1.27 -15.65 -33.38
N PHE A 339 2.46 -16.00 -32.89
CA PHE A 339 2.64 -17.14 -31.99
C PHE A 339 2.75 -16.67 -30.54
N VAL A 340 1.85 -17.15 -29.68
CA VAL A 340 1.92 -16.96 -28.22
C VAL A 340 2.65 -18.14 -27.60
N GLY A 341 3.72 -17.84 -26.86
CA GLY A 341 4.60 -18.82 -26.23
C GLY A 341 3.91 -19.60 -25.13
N LYS A 342 4.20 -20.91 -25.07
CA LYS A 342 3.69 -21.82 -24.04
C LYS A 342 4.83 -22.33 -23.18
N ALA A 343 4.62 -22.33 -21.86
CA ALA A 343 5.56 -22.84 -20.89
C ALA A 343 4.80 -23.38 -19.69
N SER A 344 5.30 -24.46 -19.10
CA SER A 344 4.73 -25.01 -17.87
C SER A 344 5.85 -25.55 -16.99
N ALA A 345 5.72 -25.34 -15.68
CA ALA A 345 6.67 -25.87 -14.71
C ALA A 345 5.92 -26.33 -13.46
N ARG A 346 6.33 -27.47 -12.90
CA ARG A 346 5.88 -27.92 -11.59
C ARG A 346 6.99 -27.64 -10.58
N VAL A 347 6.74 -26.72 -9.67
CA VAL A 347 7.78 -26.21 -8.75
C VAL A 347 7.31 -26.31 -7.32
N GLN A 348 8.20 -26.70 -6.42
CA GLN A 348 7.94 -26.77 -5.00
C GLN A 348 8.25 -25.41 -4.34
N LYS A 349 7.35 -24.93 -3.47
CA LYS A 349 7.62 -23.80 -2.59
C LYS A 349 8.86 -24.10 -1.72
N ASN A 350 9.80 -23.17 -1.60
CA ASN A 350 11.07 -23.40 -0.88
C ASN A 350 11.36 -22.40 0.25
N ASP A 351 10.54 -21.37 0.43
CA ASP A 351 10.58 -20.41 1.54
C ASP A 351 9.67 -20.85 2.70
N CYS A 352 9.73 -22.14 3.07
CA CYS A 352 9.08 -22.68 4.27
C CYS A 352 10.12 -22.93 5.37
N ASP A 353 9.66 -23.08 6.62
CA ASP A 353 10.54 -23.49 7.70
C ASP A 353 11.13 -24.88 7.40
N ALA A 354 12.44 -24.93 7.19
CA ALA A 354 13.11 -26.12 6.69
C ALA A 354 13.06 -27.29 7.69
N GLU A 355 12.92 -27.02 8.99
CA GLU A 355 12.88 -28.03 10.04
C GLU A 355 11.48 -28.67 10.12
N SER A 356 10.44 -27.85 10.22
CA SER A 356 9.07 -28.29 10.55
C SER A 356 8.10 -28.36 9.37
N GLN A 357 8.44 -27.81 8.21
CA GLN A 357 7.51 -27.69 7.08
C GLN A 357 8.09 -28.16 5.75
N THR A 358 7.21 -28.55 4.83
CA THR A 358 7.54 -28.79 3.43
C THR A 358 6.63 -27.96 2.54
N GLY A 359 7.18 -27.37 1.48
CA GLY A 359 6.37 -26.61 0.54
C GLY A 359 5.50 -27.52 -0.33
N SER A 360 4.30 -27.08 -0.64
CA SER A 360 3.46 -27.74 -1.65
C SER A 360 4.07 -27.60 -3.05
N PHE A 361 3.79 -28.57 -3.93
CA PHE A 361 4.02 -28.41 -5.36
C PHE A 361 2.94 -27.52 -6.00
N VAL A 362 3.37 -26.59 -6.84
CA VAL A 362 2.50 -25.71 -7.63
C VAL A 362 2.75 -25.99 -9.11
N ASP A 363 1.68 -26.25 -9.85
CA ASP A 363 1.72 -26.31 -11.31
C ASP A 363 1.53 -24.90 -11.87
N LEU A 364 2.55 -24.41 -12.57
CA LEU A 364 2.58 -23.09 -13.21
C LEU A 364 2.46 -23.23 -14.71
N THR A 365 1.82 -22.25 -15.32
CA THR A 365 1.66 -22.11 -16.78
C THR A 365 2.12 -20.73 -17.24
N GLU A 366 2.22 -20.52 -18.55
CA GLU A 366 2.59 -19.23 -19.13
C GLU A 366 1.67 -18.09 -18.68
N LYS A 367 0.42 -18.40 -18.31
CA LYS A 367 -0.57 -17.42 -17.83
C LYS A 367 -0.26 -16.86 -16.45
N ASP A 368 0.60 -17.54 -15.70
CA ASP A 368 1.02 -17.12 -14.37
C ASP A 368 2.21 -16.17 -14.42
N LEU A 369 2.86 -16.04 -15.58
CA LEU A 369 4.01 -15.19 -15.80
C LEU A 369 3.62 -13.73 -15.96
N ALA A 370 4.40 -12.85 -15.34
CA ALA A 370 4.28 -11.42 -15.59
C ALA A 370 4.66 -11.10 -17.04
N GLY A 371 3.78 -10.38 -17.74
CA GLY A 371 3.94 -10.05 -19.15
C GLY A 371 3.15 -10.94 -20.11
N TYR A 372 2.41 -11.94 -19.61
CA TYR A 372 1.52 -12.73 -20.47
C TYR A 372 0.33 -11.91 -21.00
N PRO A 373 -0.07 -12.05 -22.28
CA PRO A 373 0.61 -12.83 -23.32
C PRO A 373 1.73 -12.05 -24.04
N ASP A 374 1.68 -10.71 -24.02
CA ASP A 374 2.40 -9.81 -24.92
C ASP A 374 3.94 -9.97 -24.91
N ALA A 375 4.54 -10.25 -23.75
CA ALA A 375 5.99 -10.43 -23.61
C ALA A 375 6.50 -11.76 -24.20
N PHE A 376 5.58 -12.69 -24.53
CA PHE A 376 5.89 -14.04 -24.97
C PHE A 376 5.39 -14.30 -26.38
N VAL A 377 5.35 -13.26 -27.21
CA VAL A 377 4.89 -13.34 -28.60
C VAL A 377 6.08 -13.37 -29.55
N SER A 378 6.01 -14.19 -30.59
CA SER A 378 6.93 -14.12 -31.73
C SER A 378 6.17 -14.10 -33.05
N ARG A 379 6.71 -13.37 -34.02
CA ARG A 379 6.27 -13.40 -35.43
C ARG A 379 7.09 -14.35 -36.30
N GLU A 380 8.14 -14.95 -35.75
CA GLU A 380 9.04 -15.83 -36.50
C GLU A 380 8.56 -17.29 -36.46
N SER A 381 8.20 -17.80 -35.28
CA SER A 381 7.78 -19.18 -35.08
C SER A 381 7.20 -19.43 -33.68
N GLN A 382 6.48 -20.53 -33.53
CA GLN A 382 6.03 -21.01 -32.22
C GLN A 382 7.21 -21.36 -31.30
N GLU A 383 8.31 -21.89 -31.84
CA GLU A 383 9.52 -22.21 -31.10
C GLU A 383 10.15 -20.97 -30.48
N ALA A 384 10.26 -19.87 -31.24
CA ALA A 384 10.78 -18.61 -30.73
C ALA A 384 9.89 -18.03 -29.61
N ALA A 385 8.57 -18.08 -29.76
CA ALA A 385 7.63 -17.66 -28.72
C ALA A 385 7.74 -18.53 -27.45
N ASN A 386 7.82 -19.86 -27.62
CA ASN A 386 8.02 -20.80 -26.52
C ASN A 386 9.34 -20.56 -25.79
N ALA A 387 10.41 -20.20 -26.50
CA ALA A 387 11.70 -19.90 -25.90
C ALA A 387 11.62 -18.66 -24.97
N LEU A 388 10.87 -17.62 -25.38
CA LEU A 388 10.60 -16.45 -24.53
C LEU A 388 9.81 -16.83 -23.27
N ALA A 389 8.71 -17.58 -23.43
CA ALA A 389 7.89 -18.05 -22.31
C ALA A 389 8.69 -18.95 -21.36
N GLN A 390 9.53 -19.84 -21.88
CA GLN A 390 10.39 -20.73 -21.09
C GLN A 390 11.48 -19.97 -20.33
N ALA A 391 12.13 -18.99 -20.97
CA ALA A 391 13.13 -18.15 -20.30
C ALA A 391 12.51 -17.40 -19.11
N ALA A 392 11.33 -16.79 -19.31
CA ALA A 392 10.60 -16.12 -18.25
C ALA A 392 10.09 -17.10 -17.17
N MET A 393 9.67 -18.32 -17.55
CA MET A 393 9.34 -19.38 -16.61
C MET A 393 10.54 -19.73 -15.73
N GLU A 394 11.73 -19.91 -16.29
CA GLU A 394 12.93 -20.20 -15.50
C GLU A 394 13.29 -19.09 -14.51
N GLU A 395 13.09 -17.82 -14.90
CA GLU A 395 13.35 -16.66 -14.05
C GLU A 395 12.32 -16.49 -12.92
N GLN A 396 11.02 -16.66 -13.21
CA GLN A 396 9.94 -16.30 -12.28
C GLN A 396 9.37 -17.48 -11.49
N LYS A 397 9.63 -18.74 -11.90
CA LYS A 397 8.93 -19.92 -11.36
C LYS A 397 9.07 -20.09 -9.84
N GLN A 398 10.23 -19.77 -9.26
CA GLN A 398 10.44 -19.97 -7.82
C GLN A 398 9.66 -18.95 -6.99
N ASP A 399 9.68 -17.68 -7.38
CA ASP A 399 8.92 -16.62 -6.72
C ASP A 399 7.41 -16.87 -6.83
N LEU A 400 6.95 -17.33 -7.99
CA LEU A 400 5.56 -17.74 -8.21
C LEU A 400 5.16 -18.94 -7.34
N ALA A 401 6.01 -19.96 -7.25
CA ALA A 401 5.78 -21.11 -6.39
C ALA A 401 5.74 -20.71 -4.90
N ASN A 402 6.62 -19.79 -4.49
CA ASN A 402 6.65 -19.25 -3.13
C ASN A 402 5.40 -18.41 -2.81
N LYS A 403 4.89 -17.65 -3.78
CA LYS A 403 3.68 -16.85 -3.61
C LYS A 403 2.38 -17.67 -3.61
N LYS A 404 2.30 -18.70 -4.46
CA LYS A 404 1.07 -19.51 -4.65
C LYS A 404 1.01 -20.77 -3.79
N GLY A 405 2.16 -21.32 -3.43
CA GLY A 405 2.24 -22.55 -2.65
C GLY A 405 1.91 -22.32 -1.18
N THR A 406 1.63 -23.41 -0.48
CA THR A 406 1.40 -23.44 0.96
C THR A 406 2.53 -24.20 1.65
N CYS A 407 2.93 -23.77 2.84
CA CYS A 407 3.75 -24.60 3.72
C CYS A 407 2.86 -25.64 4.40
N ILE A 408 3.26 -26.90 4.30
CA ILE A 408 2.57 -28.05 4.88
C ILE A 408 3.43 -28.52 6.06
N ASP A 409 2.85 -28.60 7.25
CA ASP A 409 3.55 -29.09 8.43
C ASP A 409 3.98 -30.56 8.20
N LYS A 410 5.25 -30.86 8.49
CA LYS A 410 5.75 -32.22 8.48
C LYS A 410 5.10 -32.99 9.62
N ASN A 411 4.90 -34.29 9.42
CA ASN A 411 4.46 -35.17 10.50
C ASN A 411 5.50 -35.14 11.63
N GLN A 412 5.05 -34.82 12.84
CA GLN A 412 5.88 -34.83 14.04
C GLN A 412 5.83 -36.23 14.66
N PHE A 413 7.00 -36.85 14.83
CA PHE A 413 7.14 -38.13 15.51
C PHE A 413 7.45 -37.89 16.99
N VAL A 414 6.79 -38.64 17.87
CA VAL A 414 7.06 -38.60 19.32
C VAL A 414 7.86 -39.83 19.69
N GLY A 415 9.02 -39.63 20.31
CA GLY A 415 9.95 -40.67 20.69
C GLY A 415 9.42 -41.51 21.84
N VAL A 416 9.54 -42.83 21.71
CA VAL A 416 9.17 -43.80 22.74
C VAL A 416 10.37 -44.66 23.04
N TYR A 417 10.77 -44.71 24.32
CA TYR A 417 11.88 -45.56 24.76
C TYR A 417 11.74 -45.87 26.24
N SER A 418 12.01 -47.12 26.61
CA SER A 418 12.02 -47.57 28.00
C SER A 418 13.20 -48.49 28.25
N LYS A 419 13.82 -48.39 29.43
CA LYS A 419 14.93 -49.26 29.84
C LYS A 419 14.83 -49.60 31.32
N VAL A 420 15.25 -50.82 31.66
CA VAL A 420 15.31 -51.28 33.05
C VAL A 420 16.69 -50.94 33.62
N PHE A 421 16.70 -50.27 34.77
CA PHE A 421 17.88 -49.92 35.53
C PHE A 421 17.83 -50.63 36.88
N THR A 422 18.98 -51.03 37.41
CA THR A 422 19.09 -51.59 38.76
C THR A 422 19.65 -50.53 39.68
N LYS A 423 18.99 -50.28 40.82
CA LYS A 423 19.54 -49.40 41.86
C LYS A 423 20.92 -49.89 42.28
N ASP A 424 21.93 -49.04 42.21
CA ASP A 424 23.34 -49.41 42.43
C ASP A 424 23.97 -48.75 43.67
N ASN A 425 23.24 -47.83 44.32
CA ASN A 425 23.68 -47.16 45.55
C ASN A 425 23.12 -47.82 46.82
N CYS A 426 23.13 -49.15 46.89
CA CYS A 426 22.79 -49.90 48.09
C CYS A 426 24.01 -50.04 49.02
N ASP A 427 23.82 -49.82 50.32
CA ASP A 427 24.88 -49.98 51.31
C ASP A 427 25.19 -51.47 51.56
N GLY A 428 26.48 -51.82 51.63
CA GLY A 428 26.95 -53.16 51.99
C GLY A 428 26.62 -54.23 50.95
N GLU A 429 26.10 -55.38 51.39
CA GLU A 429 25.70 -56.50 50.52
C GLU A 429 24.26 -56.36 49.97
N GLY A 430 23.69 -55.16 50.03
CA GLY A 430 22.32 -54.91 49.55
C GLY A 430 22.21 -55.06 48.05
N VAL A 431 21.19 -55.79 47.59
CA VAL A 431 20.88 -55.94 46.16
C VAL A 431 19.76 -54.97 45.80
N GLY A 432 20.01 -54.07 44.85
CA GLY A 432 19.01 -53.10 44.40
C GLY A 432 17.92 -53.72 43.54
N SER A 433 16.71 -53.16 43.62
CA SER A 433 15.58 -53.52 42.78
C SER A 433 15.77 -53.02 41.35
N GLN A 434 15.09 -53.68 40.42
CA GLN A 434 14.95 -53.21 39.04
C GLN A 434 13.82 -52.17 38.95
N VAL A 435 14.09 -51.06 38.26
CA VAL A 435 13.14 -49.98 37.97
C VAL A 435 13.11 -49.79 36.46
N THR A 436 11.92 -49.83 35.87
CA THR A 436 11.73 -49.46 34.46
C THR A 436 11.55 -47.96 34.38
N VAL A 437 12.39 -47.30 33.60
CA VAL A 437 12.31 -45.86 33.34
C VAL A 437 11.97 -45.68 31.87
N ASP A 438 10.92 -44.91 31.59
CA ASP A 438 10.53 -44.55 30.23
C ASP A 438 10.67 -43.05 29.95
N GLN A 439 10.28 -42.63 28.74
CA GLN A 439 10.39 -41.23 28.31
C GLN A 439 9.55 -40.25 29.14
N ASP A 440 8.52 -40.71 29.85
CA ASP A 440 7.63 -39.87 30.65
C ASP A 440 8.19 -39.67 32.08
N ASP A 441 9.08 -40.55 32.54
CA ASP A 441 9.76 -40.46 33.83
C ASP A 441 10.93 -39.46 33.86
N VAL A 442 11.46 -39.09 32.68
CA VAL A 442 12.65 -38.22 32.54
C VAL A 442 12.27 -36.77 32.23
N ILE A 443 13.10 -35.82 32.66
CA ILE A 443 12.89 -34.41 32.33
C ILE A 443 13.33 -34.11 30.88
N GLY A 444 12.57 -33.25 30.19
CA GLY A 444 12.85 -32.81 28.81
C GLY A 444 11.88 -33.33 27.75
N GLY A 445 10.90 -34.18 28.13
CA GLY A 445 9.83 -34.62 27.23
C GLY A 445 8.74 -33.57 26.99
N PRO A 446 7.95 -33.69 25.90
CA PRO A 446 7.99 -34.78 24.91
C PRO A 446 9.16 -34.66 23.93
N PHE A 447 9.85 -35.77 23.65
CA PHE A 447 10.97 -35.83 22.72
C PHE A 447 10.46 -36.01 21.29
N THR A 448 10.52 -34.97 20.46
CA THR A 448 9.93 -35.02 19.11
C THR A 448 10.96 -34.82 18.00
N SER A 449 10.71 -35.41 16.83
CA SER A 449 11.47 -35.15 15.60
C SER A 449 10.55 -35.03 14.38
N TYR A 450 10.94 -34.21 13.41
CA TYR A 450 10.30 -34.11 12.09
C TYR A 450 11.01 -34.95 11.02
N GLU A 451 12.14 -35.59 11.35
CA GLU A 451 12.92 -36.39 10.42
C GLU A 451 12.42 -37.83 10.35
N SER A 452 12.33 -38.50 11.49
CA SER A 452 11.83 -39.88 11.57
C SER A 452 11.50 -40.30 13.02
N GLN A 453 10.82 -41.43 13.14
CA GLN A 453 10.56 -42.08 14.42
C GLN A 453 11.88 -42.48 15.12
N GLU A 454 12.88 -42.93 14.38
CA GLU A 454 14.20 -43.30 14.92
C GLU A 454 14.91 -42.10 15.55
N ALA A 455 14.85 -40.93 14.90
CA ALA A 455 15.45 -39.71 15.44
C ALA A 455 14.76 -39.29 16.75
N ALA A 456 13.42 -39.35 16.81
CA ALA A 456 12.66 -39.08 18.02
C ALA A 456 12.97 -40.10 19.13
N ASN A 457 13.04 -41.40 18.79
CA ASN A 457 13.40 -42.48 19.72
C ASN A 457 14.84 -42.32 20.23
N ALA A 458 15.78 -41.85 19.41
CA ALA A 458 17.16 -41.60 19.83
C ALA A 458 17.25 -40.48 20.87
N LEU A 459 16.43 -39.43 20.75
CA LEU A 459 16.33 -38.36 21.75
C LEU A 459 15.77 -38.89 23.08
N ALA A 460 14.67 -39.66 23.01
CA ALA A 460 14.09 -40.32 24.19
C ALA A 460 15.07 -41.30 24.85
N GLN A 461 15.79 -42.09 24.03
CA GLN A 461 16.83 -43.01 24.49
C GLN A 461 17.95 -42.27 25.22
N ALA A 462 18.48 -41.20 24.63
CA ALA A 462 19.56 -40.42 25.24
C ALA A 462 19.14 -39.87 26.62
N ALA A 463 17.91 -39.36 26.74
CA ALA A 463 17.39 -38.85 28.00
C ALA A 463 17.21 -39.96 29.05
N VAL A 464 16.59 -41.09 28.68
CA VAL A 464 16.40 -42.25 29.56
C VAL A 464 17.74 -42.84 29.99
N GLU A 465 18.73 -42.93 29.11
CA GLU A 465 20.05 -43.44 29.45
C GLU A 465 20.86 -42.49 30.34
N GLN A 466 20.71 -41.18 30.14
CA GLN A 466 21.40 -40.17 30.94
C GLN A 466 20.82 -40.08 32.37
N GLN A 467 19.51 -40.19 32.52
CA GLN A 467 18.81 -39.91 33.78
C GLN A 467 18.35 -41.18 34.52
N GLY A 468 18.22 -42.31 33.81
CA GLY A 468 17.57 -43.51 34.33
C GLY A 468 18.25 -44.12 35.55
N GLN A 469 19.58 -44.06 35.65
CA GLN A 469 20.28 -44.55 36.84
C GLN A 469 19.96 -43.71 38.09
N ALA A 470 19.84 -42.39 37.94
CA ALA A 470 19.49 -41.51 39.06
C ALA A 470 18.04 -41.73 39.52
N ILE A 471 17.13 -41.94 38.57
CA ILE A 471 15.73 -42.28 38.85
C ILE A 471 15.63 -43.64 39.56
N ALA A 472 16.32 -44.67 39.05
CA ALA A 472 16.36 -45.98 39.70
C ALA A 472 16.97 -45.93 41.11
N ASN A 473 17.98 -45.08 41.32
CA ASN A 473 18.55 -44.84 42.64
C ASN A 473 17.61 -44.10 43.60
N ARG A 474 16.70 -43.28 43.08
CA ARG A 474 15.68 -42.58 43.88
C ARG A 474 14.49 -43.50 44.21
N ASP A 475 13.98 -44.21 43.21
CA ASP A 475 12.68 -44.91 43.28
C ASP A 475 12.82 -46.40 43.58
N GLY A 476 14.00 -46.98 43.35
CA GLY A 476 14.31 -48.36 43.70
C GLY A 476 14.49 -48.57 45.20
N HIS A 477 14.31 -49.81 45.64
CA HIS A 477 14.58 -50.26 47.00
C HIS A 477 15.76 -51.23 47.03
N CYS A 478 16.43 -51.31 48.17
CA CYS A 478 17.48 -52.31 48.40
C CYS A 478 16.91 -53.49 49.16
N THR A 479 17.38 -54.69 48.86
CA THR A 479 17.05 -55.91 49.60
C THR A 479 18.33 -56.53 50.15
N TRP A 480 18.40 -56.70 51.47
CA TRP A 480 19.49 -57.36 52.16
C TRP A 480 19.09 -58.78 52.55
N THR A 481 20.01 -59.73 52.43
CA THR A 481 19.81 -61.11 52.87
C THR A 481 20.53 -61.33 54.20
N GLY A 482 19.79 -61.75 55.21
CA GLY A 482 20.28 -61.96 56.56
C GLY A 482 21.15 -63.20 56.67
N LYS A 483 22.27 -63.07 57.39
CA LYS A 483 23.18 -64.16 57.72
C LYS A 483 23.34 -64.23 59.22
N TYR A 484 23.17 -65.41 59.81
CA TYR A 484 23.34 -65.59 61.24
C TYR A 484 23.60 -67.06 61.59
N SER A 485 24.55 -67.29 62.48
CA SER A 485 24.82 -68.62 63.02
C SER A 485 25.00 -68.56 64.53
N GLU A 486 24.57 -69.62 65.23
CA GLU A 486 24.72 -69.76 66.67
C GLU A 486 24.92 -71.24 67.05
N GLU A 487 25.68 -71.47 68.12
CA GLU A 487 25.97 -72.81 68.62
C GLU A 487 25.01 -73.16 69.75
N PHE A 488 24.34 -74.31 69.63
CA PHE A 488 23.40 -74.83 70.61
C PHE A 488 23.90 -76.17 71.15
N THR A 489 23.77 -76.38 72.45
CA THR A 489 24.10 -77.66 73.08
C THR A 489 22.83 -78.51 73.19
N LYS A 490 22.89 -79.78 72.75
CA LYS A 490 21.78 -80.73 72.96
C LYS A 490 21.44 -80.83 74.45
N ASN A 491 20.15 -80.72 74.79
CA ASN A 491 19.72 -80.61 76.20
C ASN A 491 18.64 -81.60 76.64
N ASP A 492 18.21 -82.50 75.75
CA ASP A 492 17.30 -83.62 75.99
C ASP A 492 18.07 -84.93 76.25
N CYS A 493 19.17 -84.84 77.00
CA CYS A 493 19.95 -86.01 77.44
C CYS A 493 19.45 -86.56 78.79
N ASN A 494 19.69 -87.85 79.05
CA ASN A 494 19.30 -88.48 80.31
C ASN A 494 20.16 -87.98 81.50
N GLU A 495 19.66 -88.17 82.72
CA GLU A 495 20.35 -87.78 83.95
C GLU A 495 21.73 -88.46 84.04
N GLY A 496 22.80 -87.64 84.18
CA GLY A 496 24.19 -88.11 84.12
C GLY A 496 24.86 -88.03 82.74
N GLN A 497 24.26 -87.34 81.76
CA GLN A 497 24.84 -87.14 80.42
C GLN A 497 24.98 -85.65 80.04
N VAL A 498 25.93 -85.34 79.17
CA VAL A 498 26.16 -84.01 78.57
C VAL A 498 25.97 -84.06 77.05
N GLY A 499 25.33 -83.06 76.47
CA GLY A 499 25.06 -83.00 75.04
C GLY A 499 26.20 -82.37 74.22
N SER A 500 26.30 -82.76 72.94
CA SER A 500 27.23 -82.14 71.99
C SER A 500 26.77 -80.74 71.57
N LYS A 501 27.73 -79.90 71.16
CA LYS A 501 27.51 -78.58 70.57
C LYS A 501 27.28 -78.67 69.06
N ILE A 502 26.24 -78.02 68.55
CA ILE A 502 25.86 -77.97 67.14
C ILE A 502 25.71 -76.51 66.69
N THR A 503 26.42 -76.11 65.63
CA THR A 503 26.23 -74.81 64.99
C THR A 503 25.06 -74.88 64.03
N VAL A 504 24.05 -74.04 64.25
CA VAL A 504 22.89 -73.86 63.39
C VAL A 504 23.05 -72.53 62.65
N THR A 505 22.94 -72.57 61.33
CA THR A 505 23.00 -71.37 60.46
C THR A 505 21.62 -70.95 59.99
N GLU A 506 21.50 -69.77 59.38
CA GLU A 506 20.24 -69.31 58.79
C GLU A 506 19.73 -70.26 57.69
N GLN A 507 20.60 -71.04 57.05
CA GLN A 507 20.22 -72.00 56.01
C GLN A 507 19.65 -73.30 56.59
N ASP A 508 19.96 -73.62 57.85
CA ASP A 508 19.49 -74.83 58.52
C ASP A 508 18.04 -74.70 59.04
N VAL A 509 17.52 -73.47 59.13
CA VAL A 509 16.17 -73.19 59.66
C VAL A 509 15.16 -72.99 58.54
N VAL A 510 13.89 -73.34 58.81
CA VAL A 510 12.80 -73.16 57.85
C VAL A 510 12.47 -71.66 57.75
N GLY A 511 12.35 -71.16 56.53
CA GLY A 511 12.06 -69.74 56.23
C GLY A 511 13.20 -69.00 55.51
N ALA A 512 14.34 -69.64 55.25
CA ALA A 512 15.40 -69.07 54.45
C ALA A 512 15.01 -68.95 52.95
N PRO A 513 15.46 -67.90 52.22
CA PRO A 513 16.32 -66.80 52.68
C PRO A 513 15.54 -65.72 53.46
N PHE A 514 16.11 -65.22 54.56
CA PHE A 514 15.53 -64.12 55.33
C PHE A 514 15.95 -62.78 54.75
N THR A 515 15.03 -62.05 54.14
CA THR A 515 15.34 -60.77 53.50
C THR A 515 14.72 -59.56 54.21
N SER A 516 15.33 -58.40 54.02
CA SER A 516 14.79 -57.11 54.50
C SER A 516 15.02 -56.01 53.48
N THR A 517 14.09 -55.06 53.40
CA THR A 517 14.25 -53.80 52.65
C THR A 517 14.63 -52.61 53.52
N VAL A 518 14.93 -52.85 54.80
CA VAL A 518 15.26 -51.79 55.77
C VAL A 518 16.78 -51.68 55.96
N SER A 519 17.44 -52.79 56.29
CA SER A 519 18.91 -52.83 56.45
C SER A 519 19.43 -54.27 56.54
N GLN A 520 20.76 -54.42 56.44
CA GLN A 520 21.45 -55.68 56.72
C GLN A 520 21.19 -56.17 58.16
N ASP A 521 21.14 -55.27 59.13
CA ASP A 521 20.90 -55.64 60.54
C ASP A 521 19.47 -56.16 60.76
N ASP A 522 18.46 -55.57 60.12
CA ASP A 522 17.09 -56.08 60.19
C ASP A 522 17.00 -57.49 59.58
N ALA A 523 17.65 -57.71 58.43
CA ALA A 523 17.73 -59.03 57.81
C ALA A 523 18.46 -60.04 58.71
N ASN A 524 19.60 -59.67 59.29
CA ASN A 524 20.35 -60.49 60.23
C ASN A 524 19.55 -60.78 61.50
N ASN A 525 18.76 -59.82 62.01
CA ASN A 525 17.92 -60.01 63.18
C ASN A 525 16.75 -60.96 62.92
N LYS A 526 16.16 -60.92 61.72
CA LYS A 526 15.17 -61.91 61.28
C LYS A 526 15.77 -63.32 61.21
N ALA A 527 16.95 -63.46 60.59
CA ALA A 527 17.69 -64.71 60.57
C ALA A 527 18.04 -65.21 61.99
N LYS A 528 18.50 -64.30 62.86
CA LYS A 528 18.79 -64.57 64.27
C LYS A 528 17.58 -65.04 65.04
N ALA A 529 16.42 -64.40 64.86
CA ALA A 529 15.19 -64.80 65.52
C ALA A 529 14.81 -66.25 65.14
N ALA A 530 14.87 -66.58 63.84
CA ALA A 530 14.59 -67.93 63.36
C ALA A 530 15.61 -68.97 63.87
N VAL A 531 16.91 -68.66 63.84
CA VAL A 531 17.97 -69.53 64.39
C VAL A 531 17.81 -69.74 65.89
N LYS A 532 17.43 -68.71 66.66
CA LYS A 532 17.19 -68.86 68.11
C LYS A 532 15.94 -69.66 68.43
N GLU A 533 14.87 -69.47 67.68
CA GLU A 533 13.59 -70.15 67.88
C GLU A 533 13.69 -71.64 67.53
N GLN A 534 14.34 -71.98 66.41
CA GLN A 534 14.41 -73.34 65.89
C GLN A 534 15.70 -74.07 66.28
N GLY A 535 16.74 -73.34 66.69
CA GLY A 535 18.10 -73.86 66.87
C GLY A 535 18.21 -74.97 67.93
N GLN A 536 17.49 -74.85 69.05
CA GLN A 536 17.52 -75.89 70.08
C GLN A 536 16.88 -77.20 69.59
N ALA A 537 15.77 -77.13 68.84
CA ALA A 537 15.13 -78.31 68.27
C ALA A 537 16.04 -78.99 67.23
N ILE A 538 16.71 -78.20 66.39
CA ILE A 538 17.68 -78.71 65.41
C ILE A 538 18.88 -79.33 66.11
N ALA A 539 19.40 -78.71 67.17
CA ALA A 539 20.52 -79.26 67.95
C ALA A 539 20.15 -80.54 68.70
N ASN A 540 18.93 -80.62 69.24
CA ASN A 540 18.43 -81.87 69.83
C ASN A 540 18.26 -82.97 68.78
N SER A 541 17.85 -82.62 67.56
CA SER A 541 17.75 -83.60 66.47
C SER A 541 19.10 -84.04 65.91
N LYS A 542 20.10 -83.15 65.84
CA LYS A 542 21.41 -83.40 65.18
C LYS A 542 22.54 -83.77 66.16
N GLY A 543 22.41 -83.46 67.45
CA GLY A 543 23.44 -83.68 68.46
C GLY A 543 23.41 -85.06 69.13
N ASN A 544 24.49 -85.38 69.85
CA ASN A 544 24.69 -86.64 70.60
C ASN A 544 24.79 -86.39 72.12
N CYS A 545 24.57 -87.41 72.95
CA CYS A 545 24.72 -87.37 74.42
C CYS A 545 25.88 -88.27 74.87
N GLU A 546 26.70 -87.80 75.80
CA GLU A 546 27.86 -88.52 76.38
C GLU A 546 27.75 -88.63 77.91
N ASN A 547 28.25 -89.71 78.53
CA ASN A 547 28.15 -89.94 79.98
C ASN A 547 29.12 -89.06 80.80
N MET A 548 28.69 -88.63 81.99
CA MET A 548 29.46 -87.86 82.96
C MET A 548 30.35 -88.78 83.83
N THR A 549 31.63 -88.47 84.00
CA THR A 549 32.58 -89.28 84.79
C THR A 549 32.47 -88.95 86.30
N VAL A 550 32.27 -89.96 87.15
CA VAL A 550 32.23 -89.84 88.63
C VAL A 550 33.46 -90.51 89.24
N TYR A 551 34.17 -89.81 90.12
CA TYR A 551 35.39 -90.28 90.80
C TYR A 551 35.08 -90.68 92.25
N THR A 552 35.69 -91.77 92.75
CA THR A 552 35.48 -92.29 94.12
C THR A 552 36.74 -92.09 94.96
N GLY A 553 36.61 -91.47 96.14
CA GLY A 553 37.72 -91.08 97.00
C GLY A 553 38.23 -92.19 97.91
N HIS A 554 39.55 -92.37 97.97
CA HIS A 554 40.22 -93.43 98.74
C HIS A 554 41.27 -92.86 99.70
N TYR A 555 41.06 -93.01 101.01
CA TYR A 555 42.06 -92.68 102.04
C TYR A 555 41.90 -93.54 103.32
N SER A 556 43.03 -93.95 103.92
CA SER A 556 43.09 -94.69 105.20
C SER A 556 44.25 -94.23 106.09
N LYS A 557 44.09 -94.32 107.42
CA LYS A 557 45.11 -93.97 108.42
C LYS A 557 45.00 -94.85 109.67
N ARG A 558 46.13 -95.12 110.33
CA ARG A 558 46.19 -95.93 111.56
C ARG A 558 46.14 -95.08 112.82
N PHE A 559 45.41 -95.55 113.83
CA PHE A 559 45.28 -94.92 115.13
C PHE A 559 45.45 -95.98 116.24
N VAL A 560 45.90 -95.56 117.43
CA VAL A 560 46.03 -96.42 118.62
C VAL A 560 44.98 -95.98 119.64
N PRO A 561 44.14 -96.88 120.19
CA PRO A 561 43.13 -96.53 121.17
C PRO A 561 43.75 -96.07 122.49
N GLU A 562 43.21 -95.03 123.09
CA GLU A 562 43.66 -94.50 124.38
C GLU A 562 43.13 -95.36 125.55
N CYS A 563 44.02 -96.10 126.22
CA CYS A 563 43.70 -97.08 127.26
C CYS A 563 43.99 -96.57 128.69
N LYS A 564 43.29 -97.09 129.72
CA LYS A 564 43.52 -96.76 131.14
C LYS A 564 44.90 -97.24 131.62
N ALA A 565 45.47 -96.55 132.62
CA ALA A 565 46.79 -96.86 133.20
C ALA A 565 46.91 -98.36 133.58
N CYS A 566 48.06 -98.96 133.23
CA CYS A 566 48.39 -100.39 133.30
C CYS A 566 47.92 -101.27 132.11
N HIS A 567 47.39 -100.69 131.02
CA HIS A 567 47.09 -101.38 129.74
C HIS A 567 47.73 -100.68 128.53
N LYS A 568 48.08 -101.43 127.48
CA LYS A 568 48.59 -100.91 126.19
C LYS A 568 47.60 -101.20 125.05
N GLY A 569 47.31 -100.19 124.23
CA GLY A 569 46.39 -100.30 123.09
C GLY A 569 47.00 -100.98 121.86
N VAL A 570 46.17 -101.68 121.09
CA VAL A 570 46.53 -102.29 119.79
C VAL A 570 46.13 -101.37 118.64
N GLU A 571 47.06 -101.07 117.73
CA GLU A 571 46.85 -100.18 116.58
C GLU A 571 45.81 -100.72 115.58
N MET A 572 44.94 -99.85 115.04
CA MET A 572 43.89 -100.17 114.06
C MET A 572 43.90 -99.18 112.87
N GLU A 573 43.65 -99.67 111.65
CA GLU A 573 43.52 -98.86 110.42
C GLU A 573 42.06 -98.46 110.17
N VAL A 574 41.83 -97.18 109.83
CA VAL A 574 40.50 -96.59 109.59
C VAL A 574 40.43 -95.95 108.20
N THR A 575 39.36 -96.23 107.45
CA THR A 575 39.06 -95.63 106.14
C THR A 575 37.91 -94.61 106.22
N ALA A 576 37.76 -93.76 105.20
CA ALA A 576 36.70 -92.73 105.16
C ALA A 576 35.29 -93.33 105.25
N GLU A 577 35.10 -94.49 104.62
CA GLU A 577 33.86 -95.25 104.67
C GLU A 577 33.58 -95.81 106.08
N MET A 578 34.61 -96.24 106.82
CA MET A 578 34.44 -96.73 108.21
C MET A 578 33.98 -95.61 109.16
N VAL A 579 34.36 -94.36 108.90
CA VAL A 579 33.94 -93.19 109.69
C VAL A 579 32.59 -92.64 109.23
N ASN A 580 32.35 -92.52 107.92
CA ASN A 580 31.19 -91.85 107.33
C ASN A 580 30.01 -92.79 106.99
N GLY A 581 30.24 -94.11 106.99
CA GLY A 581 29.24 -95.12 106.62
C GLY A 581 28.97 -95.26 105.11
N SER A 582 29.63 -94.48 104.24
CA SER A 582 29.52 -94.59 102.77
C SER A 582 30.77 -94.02 102.05
N PRO A 583 31.07 -94.46 100.81
CA PRO A 583 32.17 -93.92 100.00
C PRO A 583 31.98 -92.45 99.65
N VAL A 584 33.07 -91.70 99.56
CA VAL A 584 33.07 -90.30 99.12
C VAL A 584 33.19 -90.25 97.59
N THR A 585 32.37 -89.44 96.90
CA THR A 585 32.42 -89.30 95.43
C THR A 585 32.50 -87.84 94.98
N SER A 586 33.16 -87.55 93.86
CA SER A 586 33.24 -86.23 93.22
C SER A 586 33.02 -86.31 91.69
N THR A 587 32.35 -85.30 91.13
CA THR A 587 32.17 -85.13 89.66
C THR A 587 33.21 -84.18 89.04
N GLU A 588 34.09 -83.59 89.86
CA GLU A 588 35.10 -82.64 89.39
C GLU A 588 36.43 -83.34 89.06
N SER A 589 36.95 -84.17 89.96
CA SER A 589 38.19 -84.92 89.76
C SER A 589 38.41 -86.00 90.83
N GLN A 590 39.34 -86.93 90.56
CA GLN A 590 39.82 -87.93 91.52
C GLN A 590 40.46 -87.28 92.76
N ASP A 591 41.27 -86.24 92.58
CA ASP A 591 41.94 -85.53 93.68
C ASP A 591 40.92 -84.87 94.63
N ALA A 592 39.81 -84.33 94.09
CA ALA A 592 38.74 -83.75 94.91
C ALA A 592 38.03 -84.81 95.75
N ALA A 593 37.82 -86.01 95.21
CA ALA A 593 37.23 -87.12 95.96
C ALA A 593 38.18 -87.65 97.06
N ASP A 594 39.47 -87.79 96.75
CA ASP A 594 40.49 -88.29 97.69
C ASP A 594 40.76 -87.30 98.84
N ALA A 595 40.75 -85.99 98.56
CA ALA A 595 40.93 -84.95 99.58
C ALA A 595 39.82 -84.96 100.64
N GLU A 596 38.56 -85.14 100.22
CA GLU A 596 37.43 -85.22 101.13
C GLU A 596 37.41 -86.55 101.91
N ALA A 597 37.80 -87.66 101.27
CA ALA A 597 38.04 -88.93 101.97
C ALA A 597 39.11 -88.79 103.07
N ARG A 598 40.19 -88.04 102.80
CA ARG A 598 41.25 -87.76 103.78
C ARG A 598 40.77 -86.96 104.99
N ARG A 599 40.01 -85.89 104.75
CA ARG A 599 39.46 -85.03 105.81
C ARG A 599 38.64 -85.85 106.82
N ILE A 600 37.76 -86.72 106.31
CA ILE A 600 36.89 -87.56 107.14
C ILE A 600 37.69 -88.50 108.05
N VAL A 601 38.72 -89.17 107.52
CA VAL A 601 39.54 -90.10 108.32
C VAL A 601 40.37 -89.37 109.36
N GLU A 602 40.97 -88.22 109.00
CA GLU A 602 41.83 -87.49 109.93
C GLU A 602 41.04 -86.85 111.08
N GLU A 603 39.82 -86.37 110.85
CA GLU A 603 38.95 -85.77 111.88
C GLU A 603 38.27 -86.82 112.77
N GLY A 604 37.78 -87.91 112.19
CA GLY A 604 36.94 -88.90 112.90
C GLY A 604 37.65 -90.19 113.30
N GLY A 605 38.83 -90.47 112.74
CA GLY A 605 39.49 -91.78 112.88
C GLY A 605 39.91 -92.15 114.30
N GLN A 606 40.43 -91.19 115.08
CA GLN A 606 40.83 -91.45 116.48
C GLN A 606 39.62 -91.79 117.37
N ALA A 607 38.48 -91.11 117.17
CA ALA A 607 37.24 -91.40 117.90
C ALA A 607 36.68 -92.78 117.53
N TYR A 608 36.76 -93.15 116.24
CA TYR A 608 36.37 -94.48 115.77
C TYR A 608 37.21 -95.57 116.44
N VAL A 609 38.54 -95.41 116.49
CA VAL A 609 39.42 -96.40 117.15
C VAL A 609 39.28 -96.41 118.68
N ASN A 610 39.09 -95.27 119.35
CA ASN A 610 38.84 -95.24 120.79
C ASN A 610 37.56 -96.00 121.19
N LYS A 611 36.56 -96.03 120.30
CA LYS A 611 35.31 -96.77 120.52
C LYS A 611 35.43 -98.26 120.17
N ASN A 612 36.16 -98.59 119.10
CA ASN A 612 36.16 -99.91 118.48
C ASN A 612 37.48 -100.70 118.64
N GLY A 613 38.53 -100.10 119.22
CA GLY A 613 39.86 -100.69 119.43
C GLY A 613 40.02 -101.41 120.77
N ASN A 614 41.09 -102.21 120.92
CA ASN A 614 41.29 -103.14 122.05
C ASN A 614 42.53 -102.77 122.93
N CYS A 615 42.46 -103.02 124.25
CA CYS A 615 43.49 -102.66 125.25
C CYS A 615 43.91 -103.87 126.13
N THR A 616 45.22 -104.15 126.31
CA THR A 616 45.72 -105.34 127.05
C THR A 616 46.60 -105.02 128.28
N PRO A 617 46.50 -105.78 129.42
CA PRO A 617 47.19 -105.48 130.69
C PRO A 617 48.69 -105.85 130.72
N LEU A 618 49.49 -105.09 131.49
CA LEU A 618 50.92 -105.35 131.75
C LEU A 618 51.11 -106.25 133.00
N SER A 619 51.71 -107.44 132.87
CA SER A 619 51.96 -108.39 133.98
C SER A 619 53.46 -108.62 134.21
N THR A 620 53.92 -108.53 135.47
CA THR A 620 55.28 -108.85 135.93
C THR A 620 55.23 -109.99 136.97
N ASP A 621 55.71 -111.20 136.62
CA ASP A 621 56.08 -112.28 137.57
C ASP A 621 57.11 -113.25 136.92
N PRO A 622 58.17 -113.73 137.62
CA PRO A 622 59.24 -114.57 137.07
C PRO A 622 59.16 -116.06 137.47
N VAL A 623 59.58 -117.00 136.60
CA VAL A 623 59.81 -118.44 136.94
C VAL A 623 61.02 -119.01 136.16
N TRP A 624 61.89 -119.74 136.88
CA TRP A 624 63.10 -120.44 136.43
C TRP A 624 62.93 -121.97 136.35
N GLU A 625 63.64 -122.57 135.37
CA GLU A 625 64.21 -123.93 135.17
C GLU A 625 63.61 -125.23 135.74
N GLY A 626 63.53 -126.25 134.86
CA GLY A 626 63.41 -127.68 135.20
C GLY A 626 63.63 -128.61 133.99
N VAL A 627 64.55 -129.55 134.14
CA VAL A 627 65.18 -130.47 133.16
C VAL A 627 64.36 -131.74 132.79
N VAL A 628 64.68 -132.28 131.60
CA VAL A 628 64.26 -133.53 130.86
C VAL A 628 64.61 -134.81 131.67
N PRO A 629 63.88 -135.98 131.66
CA PRO A 629 63.88 -136.97 130.55
C PRO A 629 62.77 -138.08 130.39
N GLU A 630 62.79 -138.70 129.19
CA GLU A 630 62.55 -140.10 128.73
C GLU A 630 61.20 -140.89 128.75
N GLU A 631 60.95 -141.52 127.58
CA GLU A 631 60.32 -142.82 127.23
C GLU A 631 58.79 -143.04 126.98
N LEU A 632 58.49 -143.32 125.70
CA LEU A 632 57.78 -144.48 125.08
C LEU A 632 56.33 -144.93 125.46
N ARG A 633 55.51 -145.02 124.38
CA ARG A 633 54.60 -146.13 123.91
C ARG A 633 53.10 -146.22 124.29
N CYS A 634 52.28 -146.19 123.22
CA CYS A 634 51.20 -147.10 122.73
C CYS A 634 49.85 -147.36 123.48
N ASN A 635 48.83 -147.57 122.62
CA ASN A 635 47.57 -148.35 122.71
C ASN A 635 46.32 -147.65 123.30
N GLU A 636 45.07 -147.77 122.81
CA GLU A 636 44.37 -148.66 121.84
C GLU A 636 43.24 -147.90 121.11
N GLY A 637 42.87 -148.36 119.90
CA GLY A 637 41.69 -147.94 119.14
C GLY A 637 41.78 -148.34 117.68
#